data_AF-A0AA42HPR2-F1
#
_entry.id   AF-A0AA42HPR2-F1
#
_cell.length_a   1.000
_cell.length_b   1.000
_cell.length_c   1.000
_cell.angle_alpha   90.00
_cell.angle_beta   90.00
_cell.angle_gamma   90.00
#
_symmetry.space_group_name_H-M   'P 1'
#
loop_
_entity.id
_entity.type
_entity.pdbx_description
1 polymer ?
#
loop_
_entity_poly.entity_id
_entity_poly.type
_entity_poly.pdbx_seq_one_letter_code
_entity_poly.pdbx_strand_id
1 'polypeptide(L)'
;MALHMSALTRSANQRFTRVLARTSGACSLGGGIWSMHFIGMLAFAPCANGVFSTLYSALSVTPSLLGAWWVMRELQRPATRGLRLLGSGSLFAIGIAAMHFGGMTASDTASYTYYAPQGLVLAIVVGVGLATLALAVHQRLLQSGARVLYATLLSGSLLGLSVAGMHYAAMGAIYLPAGLEVAPDPTAPDYWPVVIVTASVCLALGLLVLGVNLGVRRNQLFAQILRSEARLRAVVDTAVDGIIMIEGDGRICAFNPAAERLLGWSAAEVLGRNVSMLMPPTEQQAHDGYLQRHLRTGATSIIGSGREVHALHKEGEQVAVRLAVGRVQTEGPPLFVGFLTDIRQRRAMEASLRHSEEQHRTLISNIPGVTFRRAGGGIWQPMFLSKPVETLTGWPAEALLSQPQRMEALVLPQDIPGLTEAVYSAIDAGVAYSHEYRLRHRDGSVRWVRESGRGVYDEDGQLRWIDGVLIDHTETKARNAEFEGTVTAINRAVAVVEYSLDGHVLHANQNFLDMFGYTLDEVQGEHYHLFCLDTPQCHAETALMWQQLQRGDFASLECQARVKHGELLWVQTTFSPILDACGKTLRITQLLTDITASRTLSEALLQAKEKAEAEAAAAARSTFLANMSHEIRTPMNAIIGFSETLLDTPLGATQQRYVETVYRSARSMLRLLNDILDTAKLDKGAVQLEEEDFVVADVCHLVVGTLRIQAEKKGLHLLLDIQPQVPAYLRGDALRIQQVLTNLMGNAVKFTERGHVLLEVGYHQGMLQLRVQDTGIGIAQEKLSHIFDPFAQADASTTRRYGGTGLGTTISRQLTQLMGGQISVRSQLGAGTEFLVQLPLPAGQAPERRLPAAHGATLPALRILAVDDVPQNLELLQVVMQRYGHNVALAHDGHEAVRLRQTQDFDLILMDLQMPHMDGLEAARSIRHWEVAHGQRHMPIIALSASVLAQDRQNSDAAGMDGFATKPLELPKLMAEMARVLSDPPPATPAGAPLQAAAPAATSTYPLDDSVADWDAGLALWGGVEPLRAAWARFLGEQQGRTQELRQRVQQGDWEAIRTTVHRMRGAAGNLGLQPLQALLAQMEHDAQHQDRAALEPQLPQLATALAQVEALLRASAPAATPTAPPRTAATLSPAQQSQALAALHALGEALQQGEIASPALQAVQQLLPAPELVALLEALDLFEFERALECVRTLSTRLETCVDDEPHAHLTPQP
;
A
#
# COMPACT_ATOMS: atom_id res chain seq x y z
N MET A 1 21.63 -26.93 -8.36
CA MET A 1 21.27 -25.49 -8.19
C MET A 1 22.21 -24.53 -8.93
N ALA A 2 23.54 -24.65 -8.79
CA ALA A 2 24.50 -23.76 -9.48
C ALA A 2 24.29 -23.63 -11.00
N LEU A 3 24.09 -24.74 -11.71
CA LEU A 3 23.82 -24.73 -13.15
C LEU A 3 22.50 -24.02 -13.52
N HIS A 4 21.46 -24.09 -12.67
CA HIS A 4 20.21 -23.35 -12.87
C HIS A 4 20.40 -21.84 -12.67
N MET A 5 21.25 -21.42 -11.71
CA MET A 5 21.63 -20.01 -11.55
C MET A 5 22.32 -19.44 -12.79
N SER A 6 23.15 -20.25 -13.46
CA SER A 6 23.80 -19.86 -14.72
C SER A 6 22.77 -19.51 -15.81
N ALA A 7 21.69 -20.28 -15.93
CA ALA A 7 20.62 -20.00 -16.88
C ALA A 7 19.90 -18.66 -16.58
N LEU A 8 19.57 -18.41 -15.31
CA LEU A 8 18.92 -17.16 -14.87
C LEU A 8 19.80 -15.93 -15.06
N THR A 9 21.13 -16.07 -14.98
CA THR A 9 22.03 -14.93 -15.25
C THR A 9 22.07 -14.49 -16.71
N ARG A 10 21.71 -15.36 -17.67
CA ARG A 10 21.68 -14.97 -19.09
C ARG A 10 20.50 -14.04 -19.41
N SER A 11 19.39 -14.15 -18.69
CA SER A 11 18.19 -13.29 -18.88
C SER A 11 18.19 -12.02 -18.03
N ALA A 12 19.13 -11.88 -17.09
CA ALA A 12 19.21 -10.74 -16.19
C ALA A 12 19.87 -9.51 -16.84
N ASN A 13 19.09 -8.45 -17.09
CA ASN A 13 19.60 -7.20 -17.68
C ASN A 13 20.56 -6.44 -16.74
N GLN A 14 20.34 -6.49 -15.42
CA GLN A 14 21.11 -5.72 -14.45
C GLN A 14 22.44 -6.39 -14.07
N ARG A 15 23.52 -5.60 -13.99
CA ARG A 15 24.88 -6.08 -13.63
C ARG A 15 24.90 -6.70 -12.23
N PHE A 16 24.17 -6.11 -11.28
CA PHE A 16 24.12 -6.58 -9.89
C PHE A 16 23.54 -8.00 -9.78
N THR A 17 22.39 -8.24 -10.41
CA THR A 17 21.74 -9.56 -10.43
C THR A 17 22.63 -10.63 -11.08
N ARG A 18 23.41 -10.27 -12.11
CA ARG A 18 24.37 -11.16 -12.75
C ARG A 18 25.54 -11.55 -11.85
N VAL A 19 26.08 -10.60 -11.08
CA VAL A 19 27.15 -10.86 -10.12
C VAL A 19 26.63 -11.72 -8.97
N LEU A 20 25.48 -11.36 -8.41
CA LEU A 20 24.87 -12.04 -7.26
C LEU A 20 24.54 -13.51 -7.57
N ALA A 21 23.98 -13.80 -8.75
CA ALA A 21 23.69 -15.17 -9.12
C ALA A 21 24.94 -15.98 -9.51
N ARG A 22 26.04 -15.33 -9.97
CA ARG A 22 27.33 -16.01 -10.18
C ARG A 22 27.99 -16.40 -8.86
N THR A 23 28.04 -15.49 -7.90
CA THR A 23 28.63 -15.76 -6.57
C THR A 23 27.80 -16.80 -5.83
N SER A 24 26.48 -16.68 -5.84
CA SER A 24 25.54 -17.66 -5.26
C SER A 24 25.72 -19.07 -5.87
N GLY A 25 25.82 -19.17 -7.21
CA GLY A 25 26.09 -20.45 -7.88
C GLY A 25 27.47 -21.04 -7.54
N ALA A 26 28.50 -20.20 -7.41
CA ALA A 26 29.85 -20.64 -7.04
C ALA A 26 29.90 -21.17 -5.60
N CYS A 27 29.26 -20.48 -4.67
CA CYS A 27 29.11 -20.91 -3.28
C CYS A 27 28.40 -22.25 -3.18
N SER A 28 27.27 -22.41 -3.89
CA SER A 28 26.52 -23.68 -3.91
C SER A 28 27.37 -24.85 -4.41
N LEU A 29 28.11 -24.68 -5.51
CA LEU A 29 28.91 -25.75 -6.08
C LEU A 29 30.17 -26.03 -5.25
N GLY A 30 30.95 -25.01 -4.88
CA GLY A 30 32.19 -25.20 -4.11
C GLY A 30 31.96 -25.70 -2.68
N GLY A 31 30.91 -25.22 -2.02
CA GLY A 31 30.50 -25.70 -0.70
C GLY A 31 30.00 -27.14 -0.72
N GLY A 32 29.19 -27.53 -1.72
CA GLY A 32 28.74 -28.92 -1.86
C GLY A 32 29.88 -29.90 -2.09
N ILE A 33 30.90 -29.50 -2.86
CA ILE A 33 32.11 -30.32 -3.09
C ILE A 33 32.90 -30.50 -1.79
N TRP A 34 33.07 -29.44 -1.01
CA TRP A 34 33.78 -29.48 0.27
C TRP A 34 33.06 -30.35 1.29
N SER A 35 31.74 -30.22 1.42
CA SER A 35 30.96 -31.07 2.32
C SER A 35 30.99 -32.54 1.90
N MET A 36 30.93 -32.84 0.60
CA MET A 36 31.05 -34.22 0.11
C MET A 36 32.39 -34.86 0.49
N HIS A 37 33.51 -34.12 0.45
CA HIS A 37 34.81 -34.65 0.82
C HIS A 37 34.85 -35.16 2.27
N PHE A 38 34.38 -34.37 3.25
CA PHE A 38 34.41 -34.75 4.66
C PHE A 38 33.39 -35.85 4.98
N ILE A 39 32.22 -35.84 4.33
CA ILE A 39 31.24 -36.92 4.44
C ILE A 39 31.80 -38.22 3.83
N GLY A 40 32.49 -38.13 2.69
CA GLY A 40 33.03 -39.27 1.95
C GLY A 40 34.21 -39.95 2.66
N MET A 41 35.06 -39.19 3.38
CA MET A 41 36.14 -39.78 4.19
C MET A 41 35.63 -40.76 5.24
N LEU A 42 34.43 -40.53 5.79
CA LEU A 42 33.87 -41.40 6.83
C LEU A 42 33.25 -42.67 6.28
N ALA A 43 32.74 -42.62 5.06
CA ALA A 43 32.18 -43.79 4.40
C ALA A 43 33.25 -44.86 4.07
N PHE A 44 34.53 -44.47 3.96
CA PHE A 44 35.61 -45.37 3.53
C PHE A 44 36.60 -45.71 4.65
N ALA A 45 36.41 -45.18 5.87
CA ALA A 45 37.26 -45.42 7.05
C ALA A 45 38.76 -45.47 6.71
N PRO A 46 39.42 -44.32 6.43
CA PRO A 46 40.84 -44.30 6.09
C PRO A 46 41.66 -45.07 7.11
N CYS A 47 42.76 -45.64 6.66
CA CYS A 47 43.57 -46.60 7.41
C CYS A 47 44.12 -46.10 8.77
N ALA A 48 43.84 -44.85 9.16
CA ALA A 48 44.05 -44.33 10.50
C ALA A 48 42.97 -43.29 10.88
N ASN A 49 42.53 -43.31 12.14
CA ASN A 49 41.61 -42.33 12.72
C ASN A 49 42.40 -41.12 13.24
N GLY A 50 42.07 -39.91 12.78
CA GLY A 50 42.81 -38.69 13.14
C GLY A 50 41.90 -37.51 13.43
N VAL A 51 42.34 -36.63 14.34
CA VAL A 51 41.66 -35.38 14.66
C VAL A 51 41.83 -34.40 13.49
N PHE A 52 40.75 -33.73 13.09
CA PHE A 52 40.80 -32.69 12.06
C PHE A 52 40.85 -31.30 12.69
N SER A 53 41.81 -30.48 12.25
CA SER A 53 41.86 -29.07 12.63
C SER A 53 40.70 -28.30 11.99
N THR A 54 39.89 -27.64 12.81
CA THR A 54 38.73 -26.85 12.35
C THR A 54 39.14 -25.72 11.41
N LEU A 55 40.28 -25.05 11.68
CA LEU A 55 40.73 -23.92 10.88
C LEU A 55 41.24 -24.37 9.50
N TYR A 56 42.09 -25.40 9.44
CA TYR A 56 42.61 -25.91 8.17
C TYR A 56 41.51 -26.59 7.35
N SER A 57 40.58 -27.27 8.01
CA SER A 57 39.39 -27.85 7.36
C SER A 57 38.48 -26.76 6.79
N ALA A 58 38.29 -25.64 7.49
CA ALA A 58 37.53 -24.50 6.96
C ALA A 58 38.25 -23.81 5.80
N LEU A 59 39.58 -23.68 5.85
CA LEU A 59 40.37 -23.06 4.78
C LEU A 59 40.43 -23.92 3.51
N SER A 60 40.28 -25.25 3.63
CA SER A 60 40.33 -26.15 2.48
C SER A 60 39.16 -25.95 1.49
N VAL A 61 38.07 -25.27 1.86
CA VAL A 61 36.97 -24.92 0.95
C VAL A 61 37.37 -23.89 -0.12
N THR A 62 38.42 -23.11 0.12
CA THR A 62 38.78 -21.98 -0.73
C THR A 62 39.15 -22.37 -2.18
N PRO A 63 39.92 -23.45 -2.45
CA PRO A 63 40.25 -23.85 -3.81
C PRO A 63 39.02 -24.37 -4.58
N SER A 64 38.08 -25.04 -3.90
CA SER A 64 36.84 -25.51 -4.54
C SER A 64 35.89 -24.35 -4.88
N LEU A 65 35.81 -23.32 -4.04
CA LEU A 65 35.06 -22.09 -4.33
C LEU A 65 35.63 -21.31 -5.51
N LEU A 66 36.96 -21.17 -5.59
CA LEU A 66 37.62 -20.50 -6.72
C LEU A 66 37.43 -21.27 -8.03
N GLY A 67 37.58 -22.60 -7.98
CA GLY A 67 37.29 -23.46 -9.13
C GLY A 67 35.83 -23.36 -9.59
N ALA A 68 34.88 -23.42 -8.65
CA ALA A 68 33.46 -23.27 -8.92
C ALA A 68 33.10 -21.88 -9.48
N TRP A 69 33.71 -20.82 -8.96
CA TRP A 69 33.51 -19.46 -9.47
C TRP A 69 34.00 -19.29 -10.91
N TRP A 70 35.15 -19.88 -11.23
CA TRP A 70 35.69 -19.87 -12.59
C TRP A 70 34.76 -20.60 -13.58
N VAL A 71 34.25 -21.77 -13.19
CA VAL A 71 33.27 -22.53 -13.99
C VAL A 71 31.98 -21.73 -14.22
N MET A 72 31.44 -21.12 -13.16
CA MET A 72 30.24 -20.28 -13.26
C MET A 72 30.45 -19.06 -14.16
N ARG A 73 31.66 -18.49 -14.18
CA ARG A 73 32.02 -17.39 -15.08
C ARG A 73 32.08 -17.84 -16.54
N GLU A 74 32.63 -19.02 -16.82
CA GLU A 74 32.80 -19.51 -18.18
C GLU A 74 31.49 -20.02 -18.80
N LEU A 75 30.62 -20.66 -18.01
CA LEU A 75 29.27 -21.09 -18.43
C LEU A 75 28.34 -19.93 -18.87
N GLN A 76 28.67 -18.71 -18.48
CA GLN A 76 27.93 -17.50 -18.87
C GLN A 76 28.38 -16.92 -20.22
N ARG A 77 29.46 -17.44 -20.81
CA ARG A 77 29.95 -16.95 -22.12
C ARG A 77 29.26 -17.69 -23.28
N PRO A 78 28.89 -17.00 -24.37
CA PRO A 78 28.02 -17.56 -25.40
C PRO A 78 28.65 -18.59 -26.36
N ALA A 79 29.95 -18.87 -26.34
CA ALA A 79 30.55 -19.99 -27.11
C ALA A 79 31.98 -20.30 -26.64
N THR A 80 32.25 -21.51 -26.17
CA THR A 80 33.59 -21.91 -25.73
C THR A 80 34.19 -23.00 -26.63
N ARG A 81 35.37 -22.73 -27.21
CA ARG A 81 36.14 -23.71 -28.00
C ARG A 81 36.58 -24.89 -27.13
N GLY A 82 36.75 -26.08 -27.74
CA GLY A 82 37.11 -27.32 -27.04
C GLY A 82 38.33 -27.21 -26.11
N LEU A 83 39.39 -26.50 -26.52
CA LEU A 83 40.56 -26.26 -25.65
C LEU A 83 40.25 -25.43 -24.40
N ARG A 84 39.29 -24.49 -24.46
CA ARG A 84 38.89 -23.69 -23.30
C ARG A 84 37.97 -24.48 -22.36
N LEU A 85 37.12 -25.35 -22.91
CA LEU A 85 36.36 -26.31 -22.11
C LEU A 85 37.30 -27.23 -21.33
N LEU A 86 38.30 -27.78 -22.01
CA LEU A 86 39.34 -28.59 -21.38
C LEU A 86 40.07 -27.79 -20.29
N GLY A 87 40.50 -26.55 -20.58
CA GLY A 87 41.11 -25.67 -19.58
C GLY A 87 40.22 -25.37 -18.38
N SER A 88 38.92 -25.14 -18.59
CA SER A 88 37.95 -24.91 -17.51
C SER A 88 37.68 -26.16 -16.67
N GLY A 89 37.60 -27.33 -17.31
CA GLY A 89 37.50 -28.62 -16.64
C GLY A 89 38.76 -28.94 -15.83
N SER A 90 39.95 -28.64 -16.38
CA SER A 90 41.23 -28.78 -15.68
C SER A 90 41.33 -27.88 -14.45
N LEU A 91 41.03 -26.59 -14.58
CA LEU A 91 41.02 -25.65 -13.44
C LEU A 91 40.02 -26.05 -12.36
N PHE A 92 38.84 -26.52 -12.75
CA PHE A 92 37.84 -27.00 -11.82
C PHE A 92 38.33 -28.26 -11.08
N ALA A 93 38.83 -29.25 -11.80
CA ALA A 93 39.35 -30.48 -11.21
C ALA A 93 40.58 -30.24 -10.31
N ILE A 94 41.47 -29.31 -10.68
CA ILE A 94 42.58 -28.85 -9.82
C ILE A 94 42.03 -28.23 -8.53
N GLY A 95 40.99 -27.40 -8.61
CA GLY A 95 40.34 -26.82 -7.43
C GLY A 95 39.72 -27.86 -6.50
N ILE A 96 39.11 -28.92 -7.07
CA ILE A 96 38.58 -30.03 -6.27
C ILE A 96 39.72 -30.85 -5.66
N ALA A 97 40.74 -31.21 -6.44
CA ALA A 97 41.88 -31.97 -5.96
C ALA A 97 42.61 -31.23 -4.84
N ALA A 98 42.87 -29.93 -5.00
CA ALA A 98 43.51 -29.09 -3.97
C ALA A 98 42.66 -29.01 -2.70
N MET A 99 41.34 -28.91 -2.81
CA MET A 99 40.45 -28.99 -1.66
C MET A 99 40.53 -30.36 -0.97
N HIS A 100 40.54 -31.45 -1.75
CA HIS A 100 40.60 -32.81 -1.21
C HIS A 100 41.91 -33.09 -0.47
N PHE A 101 43.06 -32.81 -1.09
CA PHE A 101 44.36 -33.01 -0.43
C PHE A 101 44.56 -32.02 0.73
N GLY A 102 44.12 -30.77 0.57
CA GLY A 102 44.11 -29.79 1.67
C GLY A 102 43.26 -30.23 2.85
N GLY A 103 42.11 -30.85 2.60
CA GLY A 103 41.24 -31.43 3.64
C GLY A 103 41.86 -32.64 4.32
N MET A 104 42.57 -33.51 3.59
CA MET A 104 43.34 -34.61 4.17
C MET A 104 44.49 -34.12 5.05
N THR A 105 45.24 -33.09 4.61
CA THR A 105 46.33 -32.49 5.41
C THR A 105 45.84 -31.78 6.67
N ALA A 106 44.53 -31.53 6.78
CA ALA A 106 43.94 -30.98 8.00
C ALA A 106 43.78 -32.04 9.10
N SER A 107 44.01 -33.33 8.81
CA SER A 107 44.03 -34.41 9.79
C SER A 107 45.43 -34.60 10.39
N ASP A 108 45.51 -34.89 11.69
CA ASP A 108 46.78 -35.22 12.35
C ASP A 108 47.39 -36.54 11.83
N THR A 109 46.59 -37.38 11.17
CA THR A 109 47.05 -38.59 10.44
C THR A 109 47.84 -38.29 9.17
N ALA A 110 47.88 -37.03 8.72
CA ALA A 110 48.65 -36.60 7.56
C ALA A 110 50.15 -36.86 7.71
N SER A 111 50.65 -36.93 8.93
CA SER A 111 52.08 -37.12 9.23
C SER A 111 52.61 -38.52 8.87
N TYR A 112 51.73 -39.50 8.68
CA TYR A 112 52.10 -40.91 8.42
C TYR A 112 51.29 -41.57 7.28
N THR A 113 50.49 -40.79 6.52
CA THR A 113 49.76 -41.25 5.33
C THR A 113 50.47 -40.83 4.05
N TYR A 114 50.69 -41.78 3.12
CA TYR A 114 51.39 -41.53 1.85
C TYR A 114 50.48 -41.81 0.65
N TYR A 115 50.72 -41.10 -0.46
CA TYR A 115 49.95 -41.23 -1.70
C TYR A 115 50.74 -41.98 -2.76
N ALA A 116 50.15 -43.03 -3.34
CA ALA A 116 50.71 -43.71 -4.50
C ALA A 116 50.63 -42.76 -5.72
N PRO A 117 51.75 -42.43 -6.39
CA PRO A 117 51.76 -41.46 -7.49
C PRO A 117 50.80 -41.83 -8.63
N GLN A 118 50.64 -43.13 -8.89
CA GLN A 118 49.74 -43.65 -9.92
C GLN A 118 48.25 -43.41 -9.59
N GLY A 119 47.86 -43.60 -8.32
CA GLY A 119 46.49 -43.36 -7.86
C GLY A 119 46.14 -41.87 -7.84
N LEU A 120 47.10 -41.02 -7.45
CA LEU A 120 46.96 -39.56 -7.50
C LEU A 120 46.71 -39.06 -8.94
N VAL A 121 47.52 -39.53 -9.89
CA VAL A 121 47.38 -39.18 -11.31
C VAL A 121 46.04 -39.66 -11.84
N LEU A 122 45.62 -40.88 -11.50
CA LEU A 122 44.32 -41.44 -11.89
C LEU A 122 43.16 -40.58 -11.38
N ALA A 123 43.17 -40.17 -10.11
CA ALA A 123 42.12 -39.34 -9.53
C ALA A 123 41.99 -37.99 -10.27
N ILE A 124 43.12 -37.33 -10.55
CA ILE A 124 43.13 -36.07 -11.30
C ILE A 124 42.60 -36.29 -12.73
N VAL A 125 43.03 -37.33 -13.43
CA VAL A 125 42.56 -37.62 -14.80
C VAL A 125 41.06 -37.89 -14.84
N VAL A 126 40.54 -38.68 -13.90
CA VAL A 126 39.10 -38.96 -13.77
C VAL A 126 38.32 -37.68 -13.49
N GLY A 127 38.79 -36.86 -12.56
CA GLY A 127 38.17 -35.56 -12.23
C GLY A 127 38.15 -34.60 -13.41
N VAL A 128 39.26 -34.46 -14.15
CA VAL A 128 39.35 -33.58 -15.33
C VAL A 128 38.45 -34.09 -16.45
N GLY A 129 38.48 -35.38 -16.75
CA GLY A 129 37.72 -35.99 -17.84
C GLY A 129 36.21 -35.86 -17.65
N LEU A 130 35.70 -36.24 -16.48
CA LEU A 130 34.27 -36.21 -16.19
C LEU A 130 33.73 -34.78 -16.01
N ALA A 131 34.50 -33.86 -15.41
CA ALA A 131 34.11 -32.45 -15.33
C ALA A 131 34.03 -31.83 -16.73
N THR A 132 35.03 -32.05 -17.58
CA THR A 132 35.04 -31.55 -18.97
C THR A 132 33.88 -32.10 -19.77
N LEU A 133 33.55 -33.39 -19.60
CA LEU A 133 32.39 -34.02 -20.22
C LEU A 133 31.08 -33.39 -19.74
N ALA A 134 30.90 -33.21 -18.44
CA ALA A 134 29.70 -32.61 -17.85
C ALA A 134 29.43 -31.20 -18.40
N LEU A 135 30.49 -30.39 -18.51
CA LEU A 135 30.46 -29.04 -19.09
C LEU A 135 30.12 -29.07 -20.59
N ALA A 136 30.73 -29.98 -21.36
CA ALA A 136 30.48 -30.13 -22.79
C ALA A 136 29.04 -30.59 -23.09
N VAL A 137 28.52 -31.55 -22.32
CA VAL A 137 27.14 -32.06 -22.44
C VAL A 137 26.14 -30.94 -22.17
N HIS A 138 26.37 -30.13 -21.13
CA HIS A 138 25.48 -29.01 -20.80
C HIS A 138 25.36 -28.00 -21.96
N GLN A 139 26.50 -27.64 -22.56
CA GLN A 139 26.51 -26.68 -23.66
C GLN A 139 25.90 -27.24 -24.94
N ARG A 140 26.23 -28.48 -25.31
CA ARG A 140 25.68 -29.13 -26.51
C ARG A 140 24.16 -29.29 -26.44
N LEU A 141 23.61 -29.66 -25.28
CA LEU A 141 22.17 -29.81 -25.10
C LEU A 141 21.42 -28.47 -25.18
N LEU A 142 21.99 -27.40 -24.61
CA LEU A 142 21.40 -26.07 -24.73
C LEU A 142 21.48 -25.53 -26.16
N GLN A 143 22.54 -25.86 -26.91
CA GLN A 143 22.68 -25.50 -28.32
C GLN A 143 21.75 -26.30 -29.24
N SER A 144 21.41 -27.54 -28.89
CA SER A 144 20.46 -28.38 -29.64
C SER A 144 18.99 -28.07 -29.33
N GLY A 145 18.70 -27.02 -28.55
CA GLY A 145 17.33 -26.63 -28.18
C GLY A 145 16.66 -27.49 -27.11
N ALA A 146 17.42 -28.33 -26.38
CA ALA A 146 16.85 -29.13 -25.31
C ALA A 146 16.32 -28.25 -24.17
N ARG A 147 15.28 -28.72 -23.47
CA ARG A 147 14.75 -27.98 -22.31
C ARG A 147 15.86 -27.79 -21.27
N VAL A 148 15.96 -26.55 -20.77
CA VAL A 148 16.99 -26.13 -19.80
C VAL A 148 17.05 -27.05 -18.58
N LEU A 149 15.91 -27.57 -18.14
CA LEU A 149 15.82 -28.52 -17.02
C LEU A 149 16.60 -29.82 -17.29
N TYR A 150 16.40 -30.46 -18.45
CA TYR A 150 17.08 -31.71 -18.78
C TYR A 150 18.60 -31.52 -18.95
N ALA A 151 19.02 -30.45 -19.62
CA ALA A 151 20.44 -30.11 -19.74
C ALA A 151 21.10 -29.86 -18.38
N THR A 152 20.34 -29.30 -17.43
CA THR A 152 20.79 -29.02 -16.06
C THR A 152 20.88 -30.28 -15.22
N LEU A 153 19.88 -31.17 -15.29
CA LEU A 153 19.86 -32.42 -14.53
C LEU A 153 20.97 -33.37 -14.99
N LEU A 154 21.10 -33.62 -16.31
CA LEU A 154 22.10 -34.56 -16.83
C LEU A 154 23.53 -34.08 -16.57
N SER A 155 23.81 -32.80 -16.83
CA SER A 155 25.13 -32.21 -16.53
C SER A 155 25.41 -32.19 -15.03
N GLY A 156 24.42 -31.89 -14.20
CA GLY A 156 24.54 -31.91 -12.75
C GLY A 156 24.89 -33.30 -12.21
N SER A 157 24.25 -34.35 -12.71
CA SER A 157 24.55 -35.74 -12.33
C SER A 157 25.95 -36.17 -12.78
N LEU A 158 26.36 -35.83 -14.00
CA LEU A 158 27.72 -36.10 -14.50
C LEU A 158 28.78 -35.37 -13.67
N LEU A 159 28.50 -34.13 -13.27
CA LEU A 159 29.38 -33.36 -12.40
C LEU A 159 29.45 -34.00 -11.00
N GLY A 160 28.33 -34.44 -10.42
CA GLY A 160 28.31 -35.16 -9.15
C GLY A 160 29.12 -36.45 -9.18
N LEU A 161 28.94 -37.27 -10.23
CA LEU A 161 29.73 -38.48 -10.48
C LEU A 161 31.22 -38.17 -10.63
N SER A 162 31.58 -37.04 -11.26
CA SER A 162 32.96 -36.59 -11.37
C SER A 162 33.61 -36.32 -10.02
N VAL A 163 32.89 -35.64 -9.11
CA VAL A 163 33.43 -35.29 -7.80
C VAL A 163 33.56 -36.55 -6.94
N ALA A 164 32.54 -37.42 -6.94
CA ALA A 164 32.58 -38.69 -6.23
C ALA A 164 33.68 -39.62 -6.78
N GLY A 165 33.76 -39.82 -8.10
CA GLY A 165 34.75 -40.68 -8.74
C GLY A 165 36.19 -40.24 -8.48
N MET A 166 36.46 -38.92 -8.51
CA MET A 166 37.77 -38.40 -8.12
C MET A 166 38.06 -38.67 -6.65
N HIS A 167 37.09 -38.43 -5.76
CA HIS A 167 37.26 -38.64 -4.33
C HIS A 167 37.56 -40.10 -3.98
N TYR A 168 36.83 -41.07 -4.55
CA TYR A 168 37.11 -42.49 -4.34
C TYR A 168 38.47 -42.92 -4.90
N ALA A 169 38.83 -42.44 -6.10
CA ALA A 169 40.15 -42.72 -6.67
C ALA A 169 41.30 -42.14 -5.82
N ALA A 170 41.09 -40.97 -5.21
CA ALA A 170 42.07 -40.35 -4.33
C ALA A 170 42.20 -41.08 -2.97
N MET A 171 41.09 -41.56 -2.40
CA MET A 171 41.12 -42.38 -1.17
C MET A 171 41.80 -43.73 -1.40
N GLY A 172 41.54 -44.39 -2.54
CA GLY A 172 42.21 -45.63 -2.91
C GLY A 172 43.70 -45.49 -3.23
N ALA A 173 44.22 -44.27 -3.33
CA ALA A 173 45.64 -43.99 -3.53
C ALA A 173 46.43 -43.88 -2.21
N ILE A 174 45.76 -43.86 -1.06
CA ILE A 174 46.37 -43.72 0.27
C ILE A 174 46.90 -45.06 0.75
N TYR A 175 48.13 -45.10 1.27
CA TYR A 175 48.71 -46.29 1.90
C TYR A 175 49.59 -45.94 3.11
N LEU A 176 49.82 -46.92 3.99
CA LEU A 176 50.77 -46.85 5.09
C LEU A 176 52.06 -47.63 4.75
N PRO A 177 53.26 -47.13 5.11
CA PRO A 177 54.52 -47.87 4.96
C PRO A 177 54.53 -49.15 5.82
N ALA A 178 55.11 -50.25 5.30
CA ALA A 178 55.17 -51.52 6.00
C ALA A 178 55.97 -51.42 7.31
N GLY A 179 55.38 -51.88 8.43
CA GLY A 179 55.98 -51.86 9.77
C GLY A 179 55.31 -50.90 10.77
N LEU A 180 54.38 -50.05 10.32
CA LEU A 180 53.51 -49.24 11.19
C LEU A 180 52.14 -49.93 11.33
N GLU A 181 51.98 -50.74 12.39
CA GLU A 181 50.65 -51.19 12.83
C GLU A 181 50.06 -50.14 13.77
N VAL A 182 49.15 -49.32 13.23
CA VAL A 182 48.37 -48.37 14.04
C VAL A 182 47.15 -49.14 14.56
N ALA A 183 47.19 -49.55 15.83
CA ALA A 183 46.02 -50.14 16.47
C ALA A 183 44.87 -49.12 16.49
N PRO A 184 43.62 -49.52 16.19
CA PRO A 184 42.47 -48.63 16.28
C PRO A 184 42.32 -48.18 17.74
N ASP A 185 42.61 -46.91 18.01
CA ASP A 185 42.47 -46.33 19.34
C ASP A 185 40.96 -46.20 19.67
N PRO A 186 40.44 -46.94 20.67
CA PRO A 186 39.04 -46.85 21.08
C PRO A 186 38.70 -45.53 21.78
N THR A 187 39.69 -44.70 22.07
CA THR A 187 39.52 -43.34 22.63
C THR A 187 39.62 -42.23 21.57
N ALA A 188 39.73 -42.60 20.28
CA ALA A 188 39.76 -41.64 19.19
C ALA A 188 38.47 -40.79 19.20
N PRO A 189 38.58 -39.46 19.15
CA PRO A 189 37.42 -38.58 19.25
C PRO A 189 36.44 -38.77 18.09
N ASP A 190 35.16 -38.68 18.44
CA ASP A 190 34.04 -38.80 17.52
C ASP A 190 34.17 -37.79 16.37
N TYR A 191 34.11 -38.26 15.13
CA TYR A 191 34.18 -37.43 13.92
C TYR A 191 32.83 -36.84 13.52
N TRP A 192 31.74 -37.29 14.14
CA TRP A 192 30.37 -36.79 13.97
C TRP A 192 30.22 -35.26 14.09
N PRO A 193 30.92 -34.54 14.99
CA PRO A 193 30.83 -33.09 15.05
C PRO A 193 31.29 -32.40 13.76
N VAL A 194 32.36 -32.89 13.12
CA VAL A 194 32.84 -32.32 11.85
C VAL A 194 31.84 -32.58 10.72
N VAL A 195 31.17 -33.74 10.72
CA VAL A 195 30.08 -34.06 9.77
C VAL A 195 28.89 -33.15 9.96
N ILE A 196 28.42 -33.04 11.19
CA ILE A 196 27.23 -32.25 11.52
C ILE A 196 27.50 -30.79 11.17
N VAL A 197 28.69 -30.27 11.47
CA VAL A 197 29.09 -28.91 11.09
C VAL A 197 29.17 -28.74 9.57
N THR A 198 29.85 -29.64 8.86
CA THR A 198 30.01 -29.54 7.39
C THR A 198 28.69 -29.73 6.63
N ALA A 199 27.79 -30.60 7.09
CA ALA A 199 26.45 -30.80 6.56
C ALA A 199 25.54 -29.59 6.86
N SER A 200 25.61 -29.05 8.08
CA SER A 200 24.86 -27.86 8.50
C SER A 200 25.29 -26.61 7.71
N VAL A 201 26.59 -26.43 7.47
CA VAL A 201 27.12 -25.35 6.62
C VAL A 201 26.65 -25.53 5.16
N CYS A 202 26.63 -26.77 4.64
CA CYS A 202 26.11 -27.04 3.30
C CYS A 202 24.63 -26.69 3.18
N LEU A 203 23.82 -27.11 4.16
CA LEU A 203 22.38 -26.86 4.19
C LEU A 203 22.10 -25.36 4.30
N ALA A 204 22.79 -24.65 5.20
CA ALA A 204 22.67 -23.21 5.35
C ALA A 204 23.03 -22.46 4.06
N LEU A 205 24.10 -22.87 3.38
CA LEU A 205 24.50 -22.28 2.10
C LEU A 205 23.47 -22.58 0.99
N GLY A 206 22.88 -23.79 0.98
CA GLY A 206 21.80 -24.16 0.07
C GLY A 206 20.53 -23.33 0.27
N LEU A 207 20.12 -23.13 1.52
CA LEU A 207 18.97 -22.29 1.90
C LEU A 207 19.21 -20.82 1.55
N LEU A 208 20.40 -20.29 1.79
CA LEU A 208 20.77 -18.93 1.40
C LEU A 208 20.66 -18.73 -0.12
N VAL A 209 21.18 -19.68 -0.89
CA VAL A 209 21.12 -19.67 -2.37
C VAL A 209 19.68 -19.74 -2.86
N LEU A 210 18.83 -20.56 -2.21
CA LEU A 210 17.41 -20.66 -2.51
C LEU A 210 16.67 -19.34 -2.20
N GLY A 211 16.91 -18.74 -1.04
CA GLY A 211 16.31 -17.45 -0.66
C GLY A 211 16.65 -16.32 -1.62
N VAL A 212 17.92 -16.21 -2.02
CA VAL A 212 18.35 -15.25 -3.05
C VAL A 212 17.63 -15.50 -4.38
N ASN A 213 17.41 -16.77 -4.76
CA ASN A 213 16.70 -17.11 -5.98
C ASN A 213 15.21 -16.70 -5.94
N LEU A 214 14.50 -17.04 -4.86
CA LEU A 214 13.10 -16.70 -4.69
C LEU A 214 12.89 -15.18 -4.70
N GLY A 215 13.78 -14.43 -4.04
CA GLY A 215 13.72 -12.97 -4.03
C GLY A 215 13.84 -12.35 -5.42
N VAL A 216 14.79 -12.81 -6.24
CA VAL A 216 14.95 -12.32 -7.62
C VAL A 216 13.72 -12.66 -8.48
N ARG A 217 13.14 -13.87 -8.33
CA ARG A 217 11.98 -14.30 -9.11
C ARG A 217 10.70 -13.54 -8.74
N ARG A 218 10.46 -13.33 -7.44
CA ARG A 218 9.29 -12.58 -6.94
C ARG A 218 9.25 -11.16 -7.50
N ASN A 219 10.39 -10.47 -7.48
CA ASN A 219 10.49 -9.10 -7.97
C ASN A 219 10.23 -9.00 -9.48
N GLN A 220 10.58 -10.04 -10.25
CA GLN A 220 10.30 -10.08 -11.70
C GLN A 220 8.81 -10.25 -12.00
N LEU A 221 8.09 -11.10 -11.25
CA LEU A 221 6.66 -11.33 -11.45
C LEU A 221 5.82 -10.11 -11.05
N PHE A 222 6.14 -9.49 -9.92
CA PHE A 222 5.43 -8.30 -9.43
C PHE A 222 5.50 -7.14 -10.43
N ALA A 223 6.68 -6.93 -11.04
CA ALA A 223 6.86 -5.90 -12.07
C ALA A 223 6.08 -6.17 -13.37
N GLN A 224 5.74 -7.43 -13.67
CA GLN A 224 4.92 -7.78 -14.84
C GLN A 224 3.45 -7.44 -14.62
N ILE A 225 2.92 -7.70 -13.42
CA ILE A 225 1.51 -7.47 -13.07
C ILE A 225 1.18 -5.96 -13.13
N LEU A 226 1.99 -5.12 -12.46
CA LEU A 226 1.77 -3.68 -12.42
C LEU A 226 1.77 -3.03 -13.82
N ARG A 227 2.64 -3.53 -14.73
CA ARG A 227 2.67 -3.05 -16.11
C ARG A 227 1.45 -3.43 -16.92
N SER A 228 0.84 -4.58 -16.61
CA SER A 228 -0.36 -5.05 -17.30
C SER A 228 -1.59 -4.23 -16.89
N GLU A 229 -1.75 -3.95 -15.60
CA GLU A 229 -2.89 -3.18 -15.07
C GLU A 229 -2.87 -1.73 -15.57
N ALA A 230 -1.73 -1.05 -15.48
CA ALA A 230 -1.58 0.31 -15.96
C ALA A 230 -1.84 0.43 -17.48
N ARG A 231 -1.45 -0.60 -18.24
CA ARG A 231 -1.69 -0.64 -19.70
C ARG A 231 -3.17 -0.76 -20.03
N LEU A 232 -3.95 -1.55 -19.30
CA LEU A 232 -5.38 -1.72 -19.55
C LEU A 232 -6.19 -0.47 -19.20
N ARG A 233 -5.93 0.16 -18.03
CA ARG A 233 -6.57 1.44 -17.67
C ARG A 233 -6.27 2.53 -18.71
N ALA A 234 -5.00 2.67 -19.10
CA ALA A 234 -4.61 3.65 -20.12
C ALA A 234 -5.35 3.46 -21.46
N VAL A 235 -5.63 2.22 -21.88
CA VAL A 235 -6.39 1.95 -23.12
C VAL A 235 -7.85 2.37 -22.99
N VAL A 236 -8.49 2.15 -21.85
CA VAL A 236 -9.90 2.55 -21.62
C VAL A 236 -10.03 4.07 -21.49
N ASP A 237 -9.10 4.72 -20.79
CA ASP A 237 -9.11 6.16 -20.53
C ASP A 237 -8.77 7.00 -21.77
N THR A 238 -7.94 6.45 -22.68
CA THR A 238 -7.54 7.11 -23.94
C THR A 238 -8.44 6.77 -25.13
N ALA A 239 -9.48 5.96 -24.94
CA ALA A 239 -10.43 5.67 -26.00
C ALA A 239 -11.13 6.95 -26.47
N VAL A 240 -11.31 7.07 -27.78
CA VAL A 240 -11.98 8.22 -28.41
C VAL A 240 -13.50 8.13 -28.25
N ASP A 241 -14.05 6.93 -28.35
CA ASP A 241 -15.47 6.66 -28.15
C ASP A 241 -15.83 6.63 -26.66
N GLY A 242 -17.05 7.04 -26.34
CA GLY A 242 -17.62 6.87 -25.01
C GLY A 242 -17.85 5.39 -24.72
N ILE A 243 -17.27 4.89 -23.63
CA ILE A 243 -17.41 3.50 -23.18
C ILE A 243 -18.20 3.50 -21.88
N ILE A 244 -19.31 2.77 -21.89
CA ILE A 244 -20.18 2.57 -20.73
C ILE A 244 -20.30 1.06 -20.50
N MET A 245 -19.98 0.60 -19.30
CA MET A 245 -20.25 -0.80 -18.91
C MET A 245 -21.44 -0.85 -17.98
N ILE A 246 -22.35 -1.78 -18.25
CA ILE A 246 -23.54 -2.02 -17.44
C ILE A 246 -23.64 -3.48 -17.03
N GLU A 247 -24.22 -3.71 -15.85
CA GLU A 247 -24.57 -5.04 -15.36
C GLU A 247 -25.89 -5.55 -16.00
N GLY A 248 -26.23 -6.81 -15.75
CA GLY A 248 -27.40 -7.46 -16.34
C GLY A 248 -28.75 -6.82 -15.99
N ASP A 249 -28.81 -6.01 -14.94
CA ASP A 249 -30.00 -5.24 -14.51
C ASP A 249 -30.04 -3.80 -15.08
N GLY A 250 -29.03 -3.42 -15.86
CA GLY A 250 -28.92 -2.10 -16.48
C GLY A 250 -28.20 -1.04 -15.63
N ARG A 251 -27.60 -1.39 -14.48
CA ARG A 251 -26.78 -0.45 -13.69
C ARG A 251 -25.42 -0.20 -14.31
N ILE A 252 -24.99 1.06 -14.35
CA ILE A 252 -23.68 1.47 -14.88
C ILE A 252 -22.57 1.14 -13.86
N CYS A 253 -21.59 0.34 -14.26
CA CYS A 253 -20.43 -0.04 -13.42
C CYS A 253 -19.11 0.58 -13.89
N ALA A 254 -19.02 1.07 -15.13
CA ALA A 254 -17.89 1.88 -15.59
C ALA A 254 -18.32 2.91 -16.62
N PHE A 255 -17.63 4.05 -16.60
CA PHE A 255 -17.92 5.20 -17.45
C PHE A 255 -16.61 5.94 -17.75
N ASN A 256 -16.13 5.89 -19.00
CA ASN A 256 -14.81 6.44 -19.35
C ASN A 256 -14.85 7.97 -19.59
N PRO A 257 -13.70 8.67 -19.58
CA PRO A 257 -13.64 10.12 -19.79
C PRO A 257 -14.24 10.60 -21.12
N ALA A 258 -14.23 9.76 -22.16
CA ALA A 258 -14.89 10.09 -23.42
C ALA A 258 -16.42 10.11 -23.29
N ALA A 259 -17.02 9.20 -22.52
CA ALA A 259 -18.45 9.21 -22.22
C ALA A 259 -18.84 10.43 -21.37
N GLU A 260 -17.97 10.86 -20.44
CA GLU A 260 -18.16 12.09 -19.67
C GLU A 260 -18.21 13.33 -20.56
N ARG A 261 -17.25 13.47 -21.48
CA ARG A 261 -17.26 14.58 -22.44
C ARG A 261 -18.45 14.54 -23.39
N LEU A 262 -18.90 13.34 -23.77
CA LEU A 262 -19.99 13.17 -24.74
C LEU A 262 -21.36 13.47 -24.15
N LEU A 263 -21.62 13.03 -22.91
CA LEU A 263 -22.95 13.09 -22.29
C LEU A 263 -23.06 14.12 -21.15
N GLY A 264 -21.94 14.74 -20.73
CA GLY A 264 -21.91 15.78 -19.70
C GLY A 264 -22.09 15.28 -18.27
N TRP A 265 -22.28 13.97 -18.09
CA TRP A 265 -22.34 13.33 -16.79
C TRP A 265 -20.94 12.92 -16.35
N SER A 266 -20.56 13.17 -15.09
CA SER A 266 -19.35 12.58 -14.54
C SER A 266 -19.59 11.12 -14.16
N ALA A 267 -18.54 10.28 -14.19
CA ALA A 267 -18.61 8.89 -13.77
C ALA A 267 -19.20 8.78 -12.35
N ALA A 268 -18.79 9.65 -11.43
CA ALA A 268 -19.30 9.70 -10.06
C ALA A 268 -20.83 9.91 -9.98
N GLU A 269 -21.44 10.58 -10.96
CA GLU A 269 -22.87 10.87 -10.97
C GLU A 269 -23.72 9.73 -11.54
N VAL A 270 -23.14 8.86 -12.37
CA VAL A 270 -23.86 7.83 -13.12
C VAL A 270 -23.56 6.41 -12.64
N LEU A 271 -22.42 6.19 -12.00
CA LEU A 271 -22.06 4.89 -11.44
C LEU A 271 -23.12 4.42 -10.42
N GLY A 272 -23.56 3.16 -10.57
CA GLY A 272 -24.61 2.55 -9.75
C GLY A 272 -26.05 2.94 -10.14
N ARG A 273 -26.24 3.92 -11.04
CA ARG A 273 -27.56 4.30 -11.57
C ARG A 273 -27.92 3.48 -12.80
N ASN A 274 -29.21 3.40 -13.11
CA ASN A 274 -29.69 2.69 -14.29
C ASN A 274 -29.41 3.51 -15.56
N VAL A 275 -28.91 2.85 -16.60
CA VAL A 275 -28.49 3.45 -17.87
C VAL A 275 -29.62 4.16 -18.64
N SER A 276 -30.88 3.87 -18.34
CA SER A 276 -32.05 4.56 -18.91
C SER A 276 -32.01 6.07 -18.69
N MET A 277 -31.35 6.57 -17.64
CA MET A 277 -31.19 8.01 -17.42
C MET A 277 -30.45 8.73 -18.56
N LEU A 278 -29.66 8.00 -19.35
CA LEU A 278 -28.91 8.51 -20.50
C LEU A 278 -29.74 8.45 -21.80
N MET A 279 -31.04 8.19 -21.71
CA MET A 279 -31.94 8.01 -22.86
C MET A 279 -33.11 8.99 -22.79
N PRO A 280 -33.66 9.43 -23.94
CA PRO A 280 -34.86 10.27 -23.98
C PRO A 280 -36.07 9.60 -23.31
N PRO A 281 -36.99 10.37 -22.68
CA PRO A 281 -38.14 9.83 -21.94
C PRO A 281 -39.02 8.85 -22.72
N THR A 282 -39.13 9.03 -24.04
CA THR A 282 -39.89 8.15 -24.94
C THR A 282 -39.28 6.74 -25.09
N GLU A 283 -37.97 6.59 -24.83
CA GLU A 283 -37.23 5.34 -25.00
C GLU A 283 -36.87 4.67 -23.67
N GLN A 284 -36.96 5.38 -22.54
CA GLN A 284 -36.65 4.88 -21.20
C GLN A 284 -37.48 3.64 -20.83
N GLN A 285 -38.81 3.68 -21.03
CA GLN A 285 -39.70 2.56 -20.70
C GLN A 285 -39.55 1.34 -21.64
N ALA A 286 -39.09 1.56 -22.88
CA ALA A 286 -38.87 0.48 -23.84
C ALA A 286 -37.55 -0.26 -23.60
N HIS A 287 -36.57 0.40 -22.97
CA HIS A 287 -35.21 -0.12 -22.77
C HIS A 287 -35.13 -1.25 -21.73
N ASP A 288 -35.77 -1.11 -20.57
CA ASP A 288 -35.71 -2.14 -19.52
C ASP A 288 -36.38 -3.45 -19.95
N GLY A 289 -37.48 -3.34 -20.70
CA GLY A 289 -38.14 -4.49 -21.32
C GLY A 289 -37.31 -5.18 -22.42
N TYR A 290 -36.38 -4.46 -23.03
CA TYR A 290 -35.47 -5.00 -24.06
C TYR A 290 -34.36 -5.87 -23.44
N LEU A 291 -33.69 -5.39 -22.37
CA LEU A 291 -32.65 -6.15 -21.65
C LEU A 291 -33.20 -7.45 -21.07
N GLN A 292 -34.36 -7.40 -20.41
CA GLN A 292 -35.02 -8.58 -19.86
C GLN A 292 -35.46 -9.58 -20.94
N ARG A 293 -35.98 -9.09 -22.08
CA ARG A 293 -36.35 -9.94 -23.22
C ARG A 293 -35.11 -10.63 -23.82
N HIS A 294 -34.00 -9.91 -23.95
CA HIS A 294 -32.74 -10.44 -24.48
C HIS A 294 -32.12 -11.49 -23.54
N LEU A 295 -32.11 -11.26 -22.23
CA LEU A 295 -31.68 -12.23 -21.21
C LEU A 295 -32.56 -13.50 -21.21
N ARG A 296 -33.87 -13.38 -21.52
CA ARG A 296 -34.83 -14.49 -21.50
C ARG A 296 -34.88 -15.31 -22.79
N THR A 297 -34.72 -14.70 -23.96
CA THR A 297 -34.93 -15.38 -25.26
C THR A 297 -33.64 -15.72 -26.00
N GLY A 298 -32.49 -15.13 -25.63
CA GLY A 298 -31.23 -15.29 -26.36
C GLY A 298 -31.25 -14.74 -27.79
N ALA A 299 -32.35 -14.13 -28.24
CA ALA A 299 -32.50 -13.61 -29.59
C ALA A 299 -31.65 -12.34 -29.77
N THR A 300 -30.66 -12.40 -30.66
CA THR A 300 -29.76 -11.31 -31.00
C THR A 300 -30.33 -10.49 -32.14
N SER A 301 -30.97 -9.35 -31.83
CA SER A 301 -31.28 -8.35 -32.87
C SER A 301 -30.27 -7.20 -32.93
N ILE A 302 -29.32 -7.08 -31.98
CA ILE A 302 -28.50 -5.85 -31.81
C ILE A 302 -27.00 -6.12 -31.52
N ILE A 303 -26.54 -7.38 -31.37
CA ILE A 303 -25.11 -7.65 -31.13
C ILE A 303 -24.33 -7.57 -32.45
N GLY A 304 -23.54 -6.51 -32.63
CA GLY A 304 -22.60 -6.33 -33.75
C GLY A 304 -23.03 -5.33 -34.83
N SER A 305 -24.28 -4.87 -34.84
CA SER A 305 -24.79 -3.82 -35.74
C SER A 305 -25.01 -2.52 -34.97
N GLY A 306 -24.02 -1.63 -34.99
CA GLY A 306 -24.17 -0.31 -34.35
C GLY A 306 -25.37 0.45 -34.93
N ARG A 307 -26.26 0.94 -34.07
CA ARG A 307 -27.46 1.71 -34.43
C ARG A 307 -27.29 3.18 -34.06
N GLU A 308 -27.89 4.07 -34.84
CA GLU A 308 -27.96 5.49 -34.49
C GLU A 308 -29.12 5.70 -33.51
N VAL A 309 -28.82 6.29 -32.36
CA VAL A 309 -29.79 6.59 -31.30
C VAL A 309 -29.53 7.98 -30.74
N HIS A 310 -30.50 8.51 -30.02
CA HIS A 310 -30.34 9.74 -29.26
C HIS A 310 -30.01 9.40 -27.82
N ALA A 311 -28.87 9.88 -27.33
CA ALA A 311 -28.53 9.85 -25.92
C ALA A 311 -28.92 11.19 -25.28
N LEU A 312 -29.23 11.17 -23.99
CA LEU A 312 -29.60 12.35 -23.22
C LEU A 312 -28.38 12.94 -22.53
N HIS A 313 -28.04 14.17 -22.89
CA HIS A 313 -27.05 14.98 -22.19
C HIS A 313 -27.58 15.39 -20.81
N LYS A 314 -26.69 15.63 -19.85
CA LYS A 314 -27.03 16.09 -18.49
C LYS A 314 -27.92 17.35 -18.47
N GLU A 315 -27.71 18.25 -19.42
CA GLU A 315 -28.46 19.50 -19.57
C GLU A 315 -29.83 19.31 -20.28
N GLY A 316 -30.18 18.07 -20.63
CA GLY A 316 -31.45 17.73 -21.29
C GLY A 316 -31.41 17.77 -22.82
N GLU A 317 -30.29 18.15 -23.44
CA GLU A 317 -30.09 18.09 -24.90
C GLU A 317 -29.99 16.64 -25.38
N GLN A 318 -30.53 16.33 -26.56
CA GLN A 318 -30.38 15.02 -27.19
C GLN A 318 -29.15 14.98 -28.10
N VAL A 319 -28.16 14.17 -27.74
CA VAL A 319 -26.93 13.97 -28.51
C VAL A 319 -27.11 12.77 -29.45
N ALA A 320 -26.92 12.99 -30.75
CA ALA A 320 -26.97 11.91 -31.73
C ALA A 320 -25.69 11.06 -31.63
N VAL A 321 -25.85 9.78 -31.28
CA VAL A 321 -24.73 8.85 -31.10
C VAL A 321 -24.98 7.56 -31.89
N ARG A 322 -23.91 6.95 -32.39
CA ARG A 322 -23.94 5.57 -32.84
C ARG A 322 -23.60 4.67 -31.66
N LEU A 323 -24.57 3.86 -31.25
CA LEU A 323 -24.45 2.92 -30.14
C LEU A 323 -24.18 1.51 -30.66
N ALA A 324 -23.08 0.89 -30.22
CA ALA A 324 -22.80 -0.53 -30.40
C ALA A 324 -22.69 -1.21 -29.03
N VAL A 325 -23.33 -2.37 -28.84
CA VAL A 325 -23.33 -3.08 -27.56
C VAL A 325 -22.69 -4.45 -27.71
N GLY A 326 -21.64 -4.71 -26.95
CA GLY A 326 -21.00 -6.01 -26.80
C GLY A 326 -21.40 -6.68 -25.47
N ARG A 327 -21.28 -8.01 -25.41
CA ARG A 327 -21.49 -8.79 -24.19
C ARG A 327 -20.19 -9.46 -23.79
N VAL A 328 -19.82 -9.35 -22.52
CA VAL A 328 -18.66 -10.03 -21.93
C VAL A 328 -19.16 -11.08 -20.95
N GLN A 329 -18.75 -12.32 -21.17
CA GLN A 329 -19.09 -13.43 -20.28
C GLN A 329 -18.08 -13.48 -19.13
N THR A 330 -18.55 -13.26 -17.91
CA THR A 330 -17.78 -13.35 -16.66
C THR A 330 -18.22 -14.56 -15.84
N GLU A 331 -17.47 -14.94 -14.79
CA GLU A 331 -17.88 -15.98 -13.84
C GLU A 331 -19.13 -15.58 -13.02
N GLY A 332 -19.46 -14.28 -12.96
CA GLY A 332 -20.70 -13.71 -12.41
C GLY A 332 -21.73 -13.26 -13.47
N PRO A 333 -22.71 -12.38 -13.13
CA PRO A 333 -23.73 -11.92 -14.08
C PRO A 333 -23.10 -11.26 -15.32
N PRO A 334 -23.70 -11.43 -16.51
CA PRO A 334 -23.10 -10.96 -17.77
C PRO A 334 -22.99 -9.43 -17.79
N LEU A 335 -21.82 -8.94 -18.19
CA LEU A 335 -21.56 -7.51 -18.40
C LEU A 335 -21.87 -7.14 -19.86
N PHE A 336 -22.49 -5.98 -20.04
CA PHE A 336 -22.70 -5.37 -21.36
C PHE A 336 -21.82 -4.13 -21.49
N VAL A 337 -21.13 -4.01 -22.62
CA VAL A 337 -20.23 -2.89 -22.93
C VAL A 337 -20.84 -2.11 -24.09
N GLY A 338 -21.28 -0.89 -23.83
CA GLY A 338 -21.76 0.07 -24.83
C GLY A 338 -20.63 0.97 -25.31
N PHE A 339 -20.46 1.06 -26.63
CA PHE A 339 -19.60 2.02 -27.32
C PHE A 339 -20.48 3.10 -27.95
N LEU A 340 -20.21 4.36 -27.63
CA LEU A 340 -20.93 5.54 -28.09
C LEU A 340 -19.99 6.40 -28.93
N THR A 341 -20.25 6.47 -30.23
CA THR A 341 -19.53 7.35 -31.15
C THR A 341 -20.38 8.58 -31.45
N ASP A 342 -19.85 9.78 -31.26
CA ASP A 342 -20.51 11.03 -31.67
C ASP A 342 -20.62 11.09 -33.20
N ILE A 343 -21.83 11.26 -33.73
CA ILE A 343 -22.08 11.36 -35.18
C ILE A 343 -22.52 12.75 -35.61
N ARG A 344 -22.51 13.76 -34.72
CA ARG A 344 -22.88 15.15 -35.05
C ARG A 344 -22.04 15.70 -36.19
N GLN A 345 -20.73 15.44 -36.19
CA GLN A 345 -19.80 15.92 -37.24
C GLN A 345 -20.03 15.23 -38.60
N ARG A 346 -20.31 13.91 -38.60
CA ARG A 346 -20.65 13.17 -39.82
C ARG A 346 -21.96 13.68 -40.44
N ARG A 347 -22.98 13.91 -39.60
CA ARG A 347 -24.23 14.56 -40.03
C ARG A 347 -23.99 15.96 -40.58
N ALA A 348 -23.09 16.74 -39.98
CA ALA A 348 -22.72 18.06 -40.49
C ALA A 348 -22.05 17.99 -41.88
N MET A 349 -21.21 16.98 -42.15
CA MET A 349 -20.58 16.79 -43.46
C MET A 349 -21.55 16.30 -44.55
N GLU A 350 -22.42 15.32 -44.24
CA GLU A 350 -23.46 14.87 -45.19
C GLU A 350 -24.48 15.99 -45.47
N ALA A 351 -24.80 16.79 -44.45
CA ALA A 351 -25.55 18.04 -44.62
C ALA A 351 -24.79 19.05 -45.48
N SER A 352 -23.47 19.19 -45.33
CA SER A 352 -22.64 20.10 -46.14
C SER A 352 -22.61 19.74 -47.63
N LEU A 353 -22.68 18.46 -47.99
CA LEU A 353 -22.70 18.03 -49.39
C LEU A 353 -24.07 18.29 -50.03
N ARG A 354 -25.17 17.97 -49.33
CA ARG A 354 -26.52 18.42 -49.72
C ARG A 354 -26.61 19.93 -49.78
N HIS A 355 -25.96 20.61 -48.84
CA HIS A 355 -25.84 22.06 -48.81
C HIS A 355 -25.01 22.60 -49.97
N SER A 356 -24.15 21.82 -50.64
CA SER A 356 -23.40 22.25 -51.83
C SER A 356 -24.25 22.19 -53.11
N GLU A 357 -25.04 21.12 -53.29
CA GLU A 357 -26.03 21.01 -54.37
C GLU A 357 -27.20 21.98 -54.17
N GLU A 358 -27.69 22.11 -52.93
CA GLU A 358 -28.54 23.23 -52.54
C GLU A 358 -27.80 24.52 -52.82
N GLN A 359 -26.55 24.75 -52.37
CA GLN A 359 -25.78 25.98 -52.63
C GLN A 359 -25.75 26.37 -54.09
N HIS A 360 -25.62 25.47 -55.08
CA HIS A 360 -25.68 25.90 -56.48
C HIS A 360 -27.08 26.40 -56.89
N ARG A 361 -28.13 25.69 -56.47
CA ARG A 361 -29.53 26.11 -56.67
C ARG A 361 -29.86 27.36 -55.85
N THR A 362 -29.28 27.47 -54.65
CA THR A 362 -29.38 28.59 -53.71
C THR A 362 -28.58 29.77 -54.23
N LEU A 363 -27.42 29.59 -54.86
CA LEU A 363 -26.61 30.65 -55.47
C LEU A 363 -27.40 31.29 -56.61
N ILE A 364 -28.05 30.50 -57.47
CA ILE A 364 -28.95 31.04 -58.51
C ILE A 364 -30.17 31.74 -57.87
N SER A 365 -30.71 31.25 -56.75
CA SER A 365 -31.80 31.93 -56.04
C SER A 365 -31.35 33.08 -55.10
N ASN A 366 -30.06 33.19 -54.80
CA ASN A 366 -29.44 34.19 -53.92
C ASN A 366 -28.78 35.31 -54.72
N ILE A 367 -28.63 35.16 -56.04
CA ILE A 367 -28.34 36.29 -56.91
C ILE A 367 -29.45 37.32 -56.66
N PRO A 368 -29.12 38.51 -56.10
CA PRO A 368 -30.13 39.48 -55.72
C PRO A 368 -30.93 39.89 -56.94
N GLY A 369 -32.26 39.75 -56.87
CA GLY A 369 -33.14 40.04 -57.99
C GLY A 369 -33.55 38.82 -58.80
N VAL A 370 -34.14 39.06 -59.96
CA VAL A 370 -34.64 38.03 -60.86
C VAL A 370 -33.56 37.73 -61.89
N THR A 371 -32.95 36.55 -61.82
CA THR A 371 -32.12 36.05 -62.92
C THR A 371 -33.00 35.71 -64.11
N PHE A 372 -32.57 36.13 -65.29
CA PHE A 372 -33.24 35.84 -66.54
C PHE A 372 -32.24 35.41 -67.60
N ARG A 373 -32.71 34.52 -68.49
CA ARG A 373 -32.07 34.24 -69.78
C ARG A 373 -33.11 34.53 -70.84
N ARG A 374 -32.74 35.27 -71.88
CA ARG A 374 -33.63 35.55 -73.03
C ARG A 374 -32.97 35.25 -74.36
N ALA A 375 -33.77 34.92 -75.36
CA ALA A 375 -33.28 34.58 -76.70
C ALA A 375 -32.64 35.80 -77.39
N GLY A 376 -31.58 35.57 -78.18
CA GLY A 376 -30.86 36.65 -78.89
C GLY A 376 -31.69 37.40 -79.93
N GLY A 377 -32.79 36.81 -80.42
CA GLY A 377 -33.66 37.39 -81.45
C GLY A 377 -34.79 38.31 -80.95
N GLY A 378 -34.91 38.57 -79.64
CA GLY A 378 -35.92 39.49 -79.11
C GLY A 378 -35.84 39.76 -77.61
N ILE A 379 -35.84 41.04 -77.22
CA ILE A 379 -35.67 41.50 -75.82
C ILE A 379 -36.74 41.02 -74.83
N TRP A 380 -37.90 40.57 -75.32
CA TRP A 380 -39.05 40.17 -74.51
C TRP A 380 -39.34 38.66 -74.48
N GLN A 381 -38.44 37.82 -75.01
CA GLN A 381 -38.62 36.35 -75.02
C GLN A 381 -37.77 35.66 -73.94
N PRO A 382 -38.27 35.53 -72.70
CA PRO A 382 -37.56 34.83 -71.65
C PRO A 382 -37.52 33.31 -71.94
N MET A 383 -36.34 32.72 -71.83
CA MET A 383 -36.09 31.28 -71.88
C MET A 383 -35.96 30.69 -70.47
N PHE A 384 -35.53 31.50 -69.51
CA PHE A 384 -35.45 31.15 -68.10
C PHE A 384 -35.73 32.38 -67.25
N LEU A 385 -36.49 32.20 -66.17
CA LEU A 385 -36.74 33.19 -65.14
C LEU A 385 -36.65 32.49 -63.79
N SER A 386 -35.82 33.00 -62.89
CA SER A 386 -35.84 32.51 -61.51
C SER A 386 -37.14 32.85 -60.80
N LYS A 387 -37.50 32.01 -59.82
CA LYS A 387 -38.73 32.13 -59.01
C LYS A 387 -39.03 33.54 -58.45
N PRO A 388 -38.05 34.37 -58.04
CA PRO A 388 -38.30 35.73 -57.56
C PRO A 388 -39.03 36.67 -58.54
N VAL A 389 -39.16 36.29 -59.82
CA VAL A 389 -39.96 37.07 -60.79
C VAL A 389 -41.41 37.25 -60.35
N GLU A 390 -41.95 36.27 -59.62
CA GLU A 390 -43.32 36.35 -59.10
C GLU A 390 -43.45 37.39 -58.01
N THR A 391 -42.46 37.52 -57.14
CA THR A 391 -42.44 38.57 -56.12
C THR A 391 -42.24 39.96 -56.73
N LEU A 392 -41.42 40.05 -57.79
CA LEU A 392 -41.13 41.31 -58.45
C LEU A 392 -42.30 41.82 -59.31
N THR A 393 -43.02 40.91 -59.99
CA THR A 393 -44.02 41.25 -61.00
C THR A 393 -45.46 40.86 -60.64
N GLY A 394 -45.64 39.98 -59.66
CA GLY A 394 -46.92 39.39 -59.26
C GLY A 394 -47.40 38.24 -60.16
N TRP A 395 -46.58 37.82 -61.11
CA TRP A 395 -46.88 36.75 -62.06
C TRP A 395 -45.88 35.59 -61.93
N PRO A 396 -46.34 34.33 -61.88
CA PRO A 396 -45.44 33.18 -61.80
C PRO A 396 -44.58 33.07 -63.07
N ALA A 397 -43.34 32.60 -62.91
CA ALA A 397 -42.38 32.45 -64.01
C ALA A 397 -42.97 31.67 -65.19
N GLU A 398 -43.70 30.60 -64.92
CA GLU A 398 -44.37 29.74 -65.92
C GLU A 398 -45.36 30.52 -66.80
N ALA A 399 -46.09 31.48 -66.22
CA ALA A 399 -47.05 32.31 -66.94
C ALA A 399 -46.37 33.37 -67.82
N LEU A 400 -45.17 33.83 -67.44
CA LEU A 400 -44.37 34.78 -68.22
C LEU A 400 -43.58 34.08 -69.34
N LEU A 401 -43.12 32.85 -69.11
CA LEU A 401 -42.44 32.02 -70.11
C LEU A 401 -43.41 31.54 -71.21
N SER A 402 -44.65 31.22 -70.85
CA SER A 402 -45.68 30.77 -71.81
C SER A 402 -46.33 31.91 -72.61
N GLN A 403 -46.29 33.15 -72.11
CA GLN A 403 -46.86 34.34 -72.79
C GLN A 403 -45.87 35.52 -72.77
N PRO A 404 -44.85 35.52 -73.65
CA PRO A 404 -43.76 36.51 -73.64
C PRO A 404 -44.22 37.98 -73.74
N GLN A 405 -45.33 38.23 -74.46
CA GLN A 405 -45.96 39.56 -74.63
C GLN A 405 -46.38 40.20 -73.29
N ARG A 406 -46.57 39.40 -72.23
CA ARG A 406 -46.91 39.90 -70.89
C ARG A 406 -45.72 40.57 -70.20
N MET A 407 -44.48 40.17 -70.51
CA MET A 407 -43.29 40.79 -69.93
C MET A 407 -43.14 42.25 -70.35
N GLU A 408 -43.36 42.53 -71.64
CA GLU A 408 -43.34 43.88 -72.21
C GLU A 408 -44.39 44.79 -71.56
N ALA A 409 -45.58 44.26 -71.25
CA ALA A 409 -46.68 45.02 -70.65
C ALA A 409 -46.45 45.43 -69.17
N LEU A 410 -45.47 44.84 -68.48
CA LEU A 410 -45.14 45.15 -67.08
C LEU A 410 -44.24 46.39 -66.95
N VAL A 411 -43.45 46.71 -67.98
CA VAL A 411 -42.63 47.92 -68.02
C VAL A 411 -43.53 49.13 -68.28
N LEU A 412 -43.29 50.24 -67.58
CA LEU A 412 -44.05 51.46 -67.83
C LEU A 412 -43.74 51.98 -69.25
N PRO A 413 -44.75 52.39 -70.06
CA PRO A 413 -44.54 52.75 -71.46
C PRO A 413 -43.46 53.81 -71.71
N GLN A 414 -43.28 54.74 -70.76
CA GLN A 414 -42.27 55.80 -70.81
C GLN A 414 -40.82 55.30 -70.62
N ASP A 415 -40.61 54.17 -69.95
CA ASP A 415 -39.28 53.62 -69.66
C ASP A 415 -38.84 52.59 -70.73
N ILE A 416 -39.74 52.14 -71.64
CA ILE A 416 -39.46 51.13 -72.68
C ILE A 416 -38.42 51.58 -73.75
N PRO A 417 -38.50 52.80 -74.32
CA PRO A 417 -37.55 53.22 -75.36
C PRO A 417 -36.11 53.27 -74.84
N GLY A 418 -35.90 53.82 -73.64
CA GLY A 418 -34.58 53.92 -73.01
C GLY A 418 -33.98 52.57 -72.64
N LEU A 419 -34.80 51.63 -72.17
CA LEU A 419 -34.35 50.26 -71.91
C LEU A 419 -33.94 49.53 -73.19
N THR A 420 -34.74 49.64 -74.25
CA THR A 420 -34.49 48.98 -75.54
C THR A 420 -33.19 49.45 -76.18
N GLU A 421 -32.97 50.78 -76.18
CA GLU A 421 -31.73 51.39 -76.70
C GLU A 421 -30.50 50.96 -75.89
N ALA A 422 -30.58 50.99 -74.56
CA ALA A 422 -29.48 50.61 -73.68
C ALA A 422 -29.06 49.14 -73.86
N VAL A 423 -30.02 48.24 -74.10
CA VAL A 423 -29.76 46.82 -74.33
C VAL A 423 -29.09 46.57 -75.67
N TYR A 424 -29.69 47.04 -76.77
CA TYR A 424 -29.16 46.73 -78.11
C TYR A 424 -27.82 47.41 -78.36
N SER A 425 -27.64 48.66 -77.92
CA SER A 425 -26.35 49.36 -78.03
C SER A 425 -25.23 48.62 -77.28
N ALA A 426 -25.52 47.98 -76.15
CA ALA A 426 -24.52 47.24 -75.39
C ALA A 426 -24.20 45.88 -76.02
N ILE A 427 -25.20 45.19 -76.57
CA ILE A 427 -25.02 43.92 -77.27
C ILE A 427 -24.18 44.11 -78.54
N ASP A 428 -24.51 45.11 -79.37
CA ASP A 428 -23.76 45.42 -80.58
C ASP A 428 -22.30 45.80 -80.28
N ALA A 429 -22.07 46.45 -79.14
CA ALA A 429 -20.74 46.78 -78.65
C ALA A 429 -20.03 45.62 -77.91
N GLY A 430 -20.70 44.47 -77.72
CA GLY A 430 -20.14 43.31 -77.02
C GLY A 430 -19.93 43.51 -75.52
N VAL A 431 -20.59 44.49 -74.90
CA VAL A 431 -20.42 44.86 -73.48
C VAL A 431 -21.68 44.56 -72.65
N ALA A 432 -21.57 44.62 -71.33
CA ALA A 432 -22.72 44.49 -70.44
C ALA A 432 -23.49 45.82 -70.35
N TYR A 433 -24.82 45.76 -70.21
CA TYR A 433 -25.66 46.93 -69.90
C TYR A 433 -26.13 46.92 -68.45
N SER A 434 -26.43 48.10 -67.93
CA SER A 434 -27.17 48.29 -66.69
C SER A 434 -28.14 49.46 -66.87
N HIS A 435 -29.42 49.26 -66.60
CA HIS A 435 -30.44 50.30 -66.75
C HIS A 435 -31.46 50.25 -65.61
N GLU A 436 -31.88 51.40 -65.11
CA GLU A 436 -32.90 51.52 -64.06
C GLU A 436 -34.22 51.97 -64.65
N TYR A 437 -35.29 51.27 -64.31
CA TYR A 437 -36.64 51.58 -64.77
C TYR A 437 -37.70 51.10 -63.80
N ARG A 438 -38.96 51.43 -64.08
CA ARG A 438 -40.08 51.06 -63.22
C ARG A 438 -40.88 49.92 -63.81
N LEU A 439 -41.19 48.95 -62.95
CA LEU A 439 -42.13 47.87 -63.24
C LEU A 439 -43.46 48.13 -62.51
N ARG A 440 -44.55 47.77 -63.18
CA ARG A 440 -45.88 47.69 -62.59
C ARG A 440 -46.13 46.27 -62.12
N HIS A 441 -46.24 46.09 -60.81
CA HIS A 441 -46.61 44.82 -60.21
C HIS A 441 -48.10 44.51 -60.47
N ARG A 442 -48.49 43.24 -60.38
CA ARG A 442 -49.87 42.77 -60.63
C ARG A 442 -50.94 43.46 -59.78
N ASP A 443 -50.60 43.91 -58.58
CA ASP A 443 -51.49 44.66 -57.67
C ASP A 443 -51.59 46.16 -57.98
N GLY A 444 -50.84 46.66 -58.98
CA GLY A 444 -50.80 48.06 -59.37
C GLY A 444 -49.68 48.89 -58.70
N SER A 445 -48.93 48.35 -57.75
CA SER A 445 -47.78 49.03 -57.14
C SER A 445 -46.59 49.17 -58.10
N VAL A 446 -45.78 50.20 -57.89
CA VAL A 446 -44.60 50.52 -58.71
C VAL A 446 -43.34 50.06 -57.99
N ARG A 447 -42.50 49.29 -58.68
CA ARG A 447 -41.21 48.79 -58.17
C ARG A 447 -40.06 49.42 -58.96
N TRP A 448 -39.05 49.92 -58.26
CA TRP A 448 -37.82 50.39 -58.89
C TRP A 448 -36.90 49.21 -59.14
N VAL A 449 -36.55 48.97 -60.40
CA VAL A 449 -35.68 47.87 -60.76
C VAL A 449 -34.46 48.36 -61.51
N ARG A 450 -33.32 47.73 -61.21
CA ARG A 450 -32.10 47.83 -61.99
C ARG A 450 -31.91 46.52 -62.75
N GLU A 451 -32.01 46.56 -64.06
CA GLU A 451 -31.66 45.42 -64.91
C GLU A 451 -30.19 45.52 -65.30
N SER A 452 -29.47 44.40 -65.24
CA SER A 452 -28.11 44.28 -65.77
C SER A 452 -27.95 42.97 -66.53
N GLY A 453 -27.40 43.02 -67.74
CA GLY A 453 -27.26 41.83 -68.56
C GLY A 453 -26.12 41.90 -69.58
N ARG A 454 -25.75 40.75 -70.14
CA ARG A 454 -24.72 40.60 -71.18
C ARG A 454 -25.13 39.54 -72.20
N GLY A 455 -24.76 39.74 -73.46
CA GLY A 455 -24.86 38.72 -74.50
C GLY A 455 -23.86 37.58 -74.29
N VAL A 456 -24.32 36.35 -74.49
CA VAL A 456 -23.52 35.12 -74.52
C VAL A 456 -23.47 34.64 -75.96
N TYR A 457 -22.24 34.46 -76.45
CA TYR A 457 -21.97 34.13 -77.85
C TYR A 457 -21.53 32.67 -77.96
N ASP A 458 -21.81 32.03 -79.09
CA ASP A 458 -21.29 30.71 -79.41
C ASP A 458 -19.86 30.78 -79.99
N GLU A 459 -19.29 29.61 -80.33
CA GLU A 459 -17.91 29.49 -80.86
C GLU A 459 -17.73 30.18 -82.22
N ASP A 460 -18.82 30.43 -82.96
CA ASP A 460 -18.85 31.15 -84.24
C ASP A 460 -19.09 32.67 -84.07
N GLY A 461 -19.16 33.15 -82.83
CA GLY A 461 -19.35 34.57 -82.49
C GLY A 461 -20.78 35.08 -82.65
N GLN A 462 -21.78 34.20 -82.84
CA GLN A 462 -23.18 34.58 -82.94
C GLN A 462 -23.82 34.67 -81.56
N LEU A 463 -24.71 35.66 -81.36
CA LEU A 463 -25.41 35.84 -80.09
C LEU A 463 -26.39 34.70 -79.84
N ARG A 464 -26.15 33.91 -78.80
CA ARG A 464 -26.94 32.73 -78.45
C ARG A 464 -28.08 33.06 -77.48
N TRP A 465 -27.79 33.86 -76.45
CA TRP A 465 -28.78 34.37 -75.49
C TRP A 465 -28.22 35.56 -74.72
N ILE A 466 -29.07 36.27 -73.99
CA ILE A 466 -28.68 37.32 -73.06
C ILE A 466 -28.97 36.83 -71.65
N ASP A 467 -27.95 36.82 -70.81
CA ASP A 467 -28.05 36.48 -69.40
C ASP A 467 -27.97 37.76 -68.55
N GLY A 468 -28.83 37.86 -67.55
CA GLY A 468 -28.89 39.03 -66.70
C GLY A 468 -29.69 38.86 -65.44
N VAL A 469 -29.76 39.95 -64.67
CA VAL A 469 -30.42 40.05 -63.38
C VAL A 469 -31.28 41.32 -63.32
N LEU A 470 -32.44 41.24 -62.69
CA LEU A 470 -33.33 42.37 -62.40
C LEU A 470 -33.41 42.57 -60.89
N ILE A 471 -32.75 43.59 -60.35
CA ILE A 471 -32.67 43.80 -58.91
C ILE A 471 -33.69 44.84 -58.46
N ASP A 472 -34.56 44.49 -57.52
CA ASP A 472 -35.44 45.45 -56.84
C ASP A 472 -34.61 46.37 -55.95
N HIS A 473 -34.57 47.66 -56.26
CA HIS A 473 -33.79 48.67 -55.55
C HIS A 473 -34.63 49.48 -54.54
N THR A 474 -35.86 49.04 -54.26
CA THR A 474 -36.80 49.79 -53.40
C THR A 474 -36.33 49.83 -51.94
N GLU A 475 -35.79 48.75 -51.37
CA GLU A 475 -35.37 48.65 -49.95
C GLU A 475 -33.97 49.24 -49.66
N THR A 476 -33.04 49.17 -50.62
CA THR A 476 -31.71 49.78 -50.47
C THR A 476 -31.80 51.30 -50.29
N LYS A 477 -32.82 51.92 -50.91
CA LYS A 477 -33.16 53.33 -50.69
C LYS A 477 -33.63 53.61 -49.25
N ALA A 478 -34.23 52.64 -48.58
CA ALA A 478 -34.67 52.75 -47.18
C ALA A 478 -33.52 52.48 -46.18
N ARG A 479 -32.69 51.46 -46.40
CA ARG A 479 -31.56 51.09 -45.50
C ARG A 479 -30.48 52.16 -45.39
N ASN A 480 -30.25 52.95 -46.43
CA ASN A 480 -29.35 54.11 -46.34
C ASN A 480 -29.81 55.12 -45.28
N ALA A 481 -31.11 55.24 -45.02
CA ALA A 481 -31.63 56.05 -43.92
C ALA A 481 -31.44 55.39 -42.54
N GLU A 482 -31.37 54.07 -42.46
CA GLU A 482 -31.12 53.32 -41.21
C GLU A 482 -29.66 53.39 -40.76
N PHE A 483 -28.71 53.31 -41.70
CA PHE A 483 -27.27 53.43 -41.44
C PHE A 483 -26.91 54.74 -40.72
N GLU A 484 -27.56 55.84 -41.08
CA GLU A 484 -27.44 57.13 -40.38
C GLU A 484 -27.86 57.03 -38.89
N GLY A 485 -28.83 56.17 -38.57
CA GLY A 485 -29.27 55.89 -37.22
C GLY A 485 -28.23 55.11 -36.39
N THR A 486 -27.54 54.12 -36.97
CA THR A 486 -26.54 53.31 -36.26
C THR A 486 -25.29 54.12 -35.87
N VAL A 487 -24.80 54.98 -36.76
CA VAL A 487 -23.66 55.88 -36.48
C VAL A 487 -23.95 56.76 -35.26
N THR A 488 -25.20 57.21 -35.13
CA THR A 488 -25.65 58.03 -33.99
C THR A 488 -25.64 57.25 -32.67
N ALA A 489 -25.90 55.95 -32.67
CA ALA A 489 -25.89 55.10 -31.47
C ALA A 489 -24.46 54.81 -30.97
N ILE A 490 -23.51 54.55 -31.88
CA ILE A 490 -22.10 54.31 -31.53
C ILE A 490 -21.50 55.55 -30.87
N ASN A 491 -21.80 56.75 -31.39
CA ASN A 491 -21.39 58.02 -30.82
C ASN A 491 -21.89 58.26 -29.38
N ARG A 492 -22.87 57.48 -28.88
CA ARG A 492 -23.37 57.56 -27.50
C ARG A 492 -22.78 56.51 -26.56
N ALA A 493 -22.18 55.43 -27.06
CA ALA A 493 -21.81 54.26 -26.24
C ALA A 493 -20.32 54.20 -25.85
N VAL A 494 -19.41 54.77 -26.64
CA VAL A 494 -17.95 54.71 -26.43
C VAL A 494 -17.38 56.12 -26.39
N ALA A 495 -16.32 56.38 -25.63
CA ALA A 495 -15.60 57.65 -25.68
C ALA A 495 -14.79 57.73 -26.99
N VAL A 496 -15.08 58.74 -27.80
CA VAL A 496 -14.48 58.96 -29.13
C VAL A 496 -13.93 60.37 -29.22
N VAL A 497 -12.70 60.49 -29.69
CA VAL A 497 -12.05 61.77 -29.98
C VAL A 497 -11.29 61.68 -31.30
N GLU A 498 -11.36 62.73 -32.09
CA GLU A 498 -10.71 62.86 -33.38
C GLU A 498 -9.59 63.88 -33.29
N TYR A 499 -8.42 63.53 -33.83
CA TYR A 499 -7.23 64.35 -33.85
C TYR A 499 -6.81 64.70 -35.26
N SER A 500 -6.15 65.85 -35.39
CA SER A 500 -5.34 66.20 -36.54
C SER A 500 -4.14 65.27 -36.64
N LEU A 501 -3.45 65.30 -37.78
CA LEU A 501 -2.22 64.52 -37.97
C LEU A 501 -1.11 64.90 -36.98
N ASP A 502 -1.17 66.11 -36.44
CA ASP A 502 -0.21 66.66 -35.48
C ASP A 502 -0.68 66.47 -34.01
N GLY A 503 -1.73 65.68 -33.78
CA GLY A 503 -2.18 65.33 -32.42
C GLY A 503 -3.06 66.37 -31.71
N HIS A 504 -3.60 67.35 -32.44
CA HIS A 504 -4.54 68.34 -31.89
C HIS A 504 -5.99 67.86 -31.99
N VAL A 505 -6.78 68.03 -30.94
CA VAL A 505 -8.20 67.61 -30.93
C VAL A 505 -8.99 68.42 -31.95
N LEU A 506 -9.64 67.74 -32.89
CA LEU A 506 -10.56 68.32 -33.87
C LEU A 506 -12.00 68.28 -33.34
N HIS A 507 -12.39 67.13 -32.79
CA HIS A 507 -13.74 66.88 -32.30
C HIS A 507 -13.71 65.78 -31.23
N ALA A 508 -14.62 65.82 -30.27
CA ALA A 508 -14.81 64.77 -29.29
C ALA A 508 -16.30 64.58 -29.01
N ASN A 509 -16.73 63.35 -28.81
CA ASN A 509 -18.12 63.07 -28.43
C ASN A 509 -18.35 63.30 -26.93
N GLN A 510 -19.62 63.38 -26.53
CA GLN A 510 -19.98 63.68 -25.14
C GLN A 510 -19.41 62.66 -24.13
N ASN A 511 -19.34 61.38 -24.51
CA ASN A 511 -18.84 60.33 -23.62
C ASN A 511 -17.34 60.50 -23.31
N PHE A 512 -16.54 60.99 -24.27
CA PHE A 512 -15.14 61.36 -24.02
C PHE A 512 -15.02 62.53 -23.04
N LEU A 513 -15.84 63.56 -23.25
CA LEU A 513 -15.85 64.76 -22.41
C LEU A 513 -16.22 64.42 -20.95
N ASP A 514 -17.23 63.59 -20.76
CA ASP A 514 -17.67 63.14 -19.44
C ASP A 514 -16.61 62.27 -18.74
N MET A 515 -15.95 61.35 -19.48
CA MET A 515 -14.90 60.47 -18.95
C MET A 515 -13.68 61.24 -18.43
N PHE A 516 -13.25 62.29 -19.14
CA PHE A 516 -12.06 63.07 -18.78
C PHE A 516 -12.37 64.34 -17.98
N GLY A 517 -13.64 64.72 -17.88
CA GLY A 517 -14.13 65.88 -17.12
C GLY A 517 -13.91 67.24 -17.79
N TYR A 518 -13.73 67.28 -19.11
CA TYR A 518 -13.52 68.52 -19.88
C TYR A 518 -14.75 68.89 -20.72
N THR A 519 -14.88 70.16 -21.12
CA THR A 519 -15.83 70.58 -22.17
C THR A 519 -15.16 70.62 -23.54
N LEU A 520 -15.93 70.54 -24.63
CA LEU A 520 -15.37 70.56 -25.99
C LEU A 520 -14.53 71.83 -26.25
N ASP A 521 -15.02 72.98 -25.79
CA ASP A 521 -14.33 74.26 -25.94
C ASP A 521 -12.98 74.32 -25.20
N GLU A 522 -12.81 73.53 -24.13
CA GLU A 522 -11.56 73.45 -23.36
C GLU A 522 -10.50 72.57 -24.01
N VAL A 523 -10.91 71.60 -24.84
CA VAL A 523 -9.99 70.60 -25.42
C VAL A 523 -9.82 70.76 -26.92
N GLN A 524 -10.74 71.42 -27.62
CA GLN A 524 -10.66 71.61 -29.06
C GLN A 524 -9.45 72.49 -29.42
N GLY A 525 -8.58 71.96 -30.29
CA GLY A 525 -7.30 72.60 -30.64
C GLY A 525 -6.16 72.30 -29.67
N GLU A 526 -6.43 71.78 -28.47
CA GLU A 526 -5.39 71.35 -27.53
C GLU A 526 -4.72 70.05 -28.00
N HIS A 527 -3.47 69.85 -27.58
CA HIS A 527 -2.69 68.68 -27.97
C HIS A 527 -3.00 67.48 -27.07
N TYR A 528 -2.97 66.27 -27.63
CA TYR A 528 -3.23 64.98 -26.96
C TYR A 528 -2.49 64.79 -25.62
N HIS A 529 -1.30 65.39 -25.45
CA HIS A 529 -0.52 65.35 -24.20
C HIS A 529 -1.28 65.86 -22.96
N LEU A 530 -2.32 66.66 -23.14
CA LEU A 530 -3.21 67.09 -22.05
C LEU A 530 -3.71 65.89 -21.21
N PHE A 531 -3.97 64.76 -21.87
CA PHE A 531 -4.53 63.54 -21.28
C PHE A 531 -3.48 62.51 -20.83
N CYS A 532 -2.18 62.80 -20.99
CA CYS A 532 -1.09 61.88 -20.69
C CYS A 532 -0.41 62.19 -19.35
N LEU A 533 0.40 61.23 -18.87
CA LEU A 533 1.34 61.44 -17.77
C LEU A 533 2.52 62.31 -18.21
N ASP A 534 2.83 63.35 -17.44
CA ASP A 534 3.97 64.24 -17.68
C ASP A 534 5.28 63.60 -17.23
N THR A 535 5.73 62.58 -17.97
CA THR A 535 6.99 61.87 -17.73
C THR A 535 7.83 61.82 -19.01
N PRO A 536 9.17 61.87 -18.93
CA PRO A 536 10.05 61.80 -20.09
C PRO A 536 9.82 60.54 -20.95
N GLN A 537 9.46 59.44 -20.31
CA GLN A 537 9.18 58.17 -20.98
C GLN A 537 7.87 58.21 -21.78
N CYS A 538 6.79 58.73 -21.18
CA CYS A 538 5.49 58.84 -21.86
C CYS A 538 5.56 59.80 -23.08
N HIS A 539 6.34 60.89 -22.99
CA HIS A 539 6.56 61.79 -24.13
C HIS A 539 7.31 61.13 -25.29
N ALA A 540 8.33 60.30 -24.99
CA ALA A 540 9.06 59.56 -26.02
C ALA A 540 8.20 58.49 -26.71
N GLU A 541 7.41 57.74 -25.94
CA GLU A 541 6.49 56.71 -26.46
C GLU A 541 5.37 57.34 -27.31
N THR A 542 4.81 58.47 -26.87
CA THR A 542 3.76 59.19 -27.61
C THR A 542 4.27 59.74 -28.96
N ALA A 543 5.50 60.28 -28.99
CA ALA A 543 6.09 60.80 -30.23
C ALA A 543 6.32 59.70 -31.28
N LEU A 544 6.77 58.52 -30.84
CA LEU A 544 6.95 57.36 -31.72
C LEU A 544 5.60 56.84 -32.25
N MET A 545 4.59 56.78 -31.38
CA MET A 545 3.24 56.35 -31.76
C MET A 545 2.64 57.27 -32.84
N TRP A 546 2.71 58.60 -32.68
CA TRP A 546 2.18 59.53 -33.69
C TRP A 546 2.86 59.39 -35.06
N GLN A 547 4.16 59.10 -35.11
CA GLN A 547 4.85 58.81 -36.38
C GLN A 547 4.33 57.56 -37.08
N GLN A 548 3.89 56.55 -36.34
CA GLN A 548 3.28 55.34 -36.91
C GLN A 548 1.86 55.63 -37.42
N LEU A 549 1.06 56.35 -36.64
CA LEU A 549 -0.31 56.70 -37.01
C LEU A 549 -0.37 57.56 -38.29
N GLN A 550 0.60 58.47 -38.47
CA GLN A 550 0.73 59.27 -39.70
C GLN A 550 1.02 58.42 -40.96
N ARG A 551 1.63 57.24 -40.80
CA ARG A 551 1.90 56.30 -41.90
C ARG A 551 0.71 55.39 -42.22
N GLY A 552 -0.37 55.47 -41.44
CA GLY A 552 -1.59 54.69 -41.61
C GLY A 552 -1.67 53.43 -40.74
N ASP A 553 -0.69 53.20 -39.85
CA ASP A 553 -0.72 52.10 -38.89
C ASP A 553 -1.68 52.42 -37.73
N PHE A 554 -2.38 51.42 -37.19
CA PHE A 554 -3.19 51.60 -35.99
C PHE A 554 -2.39 51.22 -34.73
N ALA A 555 -2.71 51.85 -33.60
CA ALA A 555 -2.07 51.55 -32.32
C ALA A 555 -3.13 51.20 -31.28
N SER A 556 -2.87 50.17 -30.47
CA SER A 556 -3.72 49.80 -29.34
C SER A 556 -2.85 49.52 -28.13
N LEU A 557 -3.19 50.14 -27.00
CA LEU A 557 -2.39 50.05 -25.77
C LEU A 557 -3.26 50.27 -24.53
N GLU A 558 -2.78 49.75 -23.41
CA GLU A 558 -3.33 50.01 -22.08
C GLU A 558 -2.39 50.96 -21.36
N CYS A 559 -2.89 52.12 -20.94
CA CYS A 559 -2.09 53.13 -20.26
C CYS A 559 -2.89 53.84 -19.18
N GLN A 560 -2.17 54.55 -18.32
CA GLN A 560 -2.78 55.50 -17.40
C GLN A 560 -2.98 56.83 -18.12
N ALA A 561 -4.23 57.29 -18.13
CA ALA A 561 -4.59 58.60 -18.64
C ALA A 561 -4.94 59.53 -17.47
N ARG A 562 -4.70 60.82 -17.67
CA ARG A 562 -4.90 61.86 -16.66
C ARG A 562 -6.18 62.63 -16.94
N VAL A 563 -7.08 62.68 -15.95
CA VAL A 563 -8.31 63.47 -16.01
C VAL A 563 -8.09 64.90 -15.49
N LYS A 564 -9.05 65.80 -15.72
CA LYS A 564 -8.93 67.25 -15.42
C LYS A 564 -8.48 67.59 -13.99
N HIS A 565 -8.90 66.80 -12.99
CA HIS A 565 -8.56 67.03 -11.59
C HIS A 565 -7.26 66.34 -11.12
N GLY A 566 -6.50 65.72 -12.03
CA GLY A 566 -5.20 65.11 -11.74
C GLY A 566 -5.25 63.64 -11.29
N GLU A 567 -6.44 63.05 -11.18
CA GLU A 567 -6.59 61.60 -10.96
C GLU A 567 -6.13 60.80 -12.19
N LEU A 568 -5.72 59.55 -11.95
CA LEU A 568 -5.25 58.65 -12.99
C LEU A 568 -6.27 57.54 -13.21
N LEU A 569 -6.61 57.32 -14.47
CA LEU A 569 -7.56 56.30 -14.91
C LEU A 569 -6.84 55.30 -15.80
N TRP A 570 -7.06 54.00 -15.59
CA TRP A 570 -6.55 52.99 -16.51
C TRP A 570 -7.48 52.90 -17.71
N VAL A 571 -6.96 53.27 -18.88
CA VAL A 571 -7.69 53.21 -20.14
C VAL A 571 -7.08 52.16 -21.05
N GLN A 572 -7.95 51.39 -21.70
CA GLN A 572 -7.60 50.72 -22.94
C GLN A 572 -7.95 51.67 -24.08
N THR A 573 -6.96 52.00 -24.91
CA THR A 573 -7.15 52.95 -26.00
C THR A 573 -6.70 52.39 -27.34
N THR A 574 -7.44 52.72 -28.38
CA THR A 574 -7.12 52.35 -29.76
C THR A 574 -7.18 53.59 -30.66
N PHE A 575 -6.10 53.86 -31.38
CA PHE A 575 -5.97 54.93 -32.36
C PHE A 575 -6.06 54.35 -33.77
N SER A 576 -7.04 54.82 -34.52
CA SER A 576 -7.36 54.35 -35.87
C SER A 576 -7.24 55.51 -36.87
N PRO A 577 -6.24 55.47 -37.77
CA PRO A 577 -6.14 56.42 -38.87
C PRO A 577 -7.32 56.27 -39.84
N ILE A 578 -7.99 57.39 -40.15
CA ILE A 578 -8.99 57.44 -41.21
C ILE A 578 -8.29 57.82 -42.50
N LEU A 579 -8.34 56.92 -43.48
CA LEU A 579 -7.68 57.08 -44.77
C LEU A 579 -8.62 57.73 -45.79
N ASP A 580 -8.06 58.50 -46.71
CA ASP A 580 -8.77 58.98 -47.88
C ASP A 580 -8.85 57.90 -48.98
N ALA A 581 -9.54 58.21 -50.08
CA ALA A 581 -9.70 57.28 -51.21
C ALA A 581 -8.38 56.91 -51.92
N CYS A 582 -7.29 57.64 -51.65
CA CYS A 582 -5.95 57.37 -52.18
C CYS A 582 -5.06 56.61 -51.17
N GLY A 583 -5.60 56.24 -50.00
CA GLY A 583 -4.87 55.53 -48.95
C GLY A 583 -4.00 56.42 -48.06
N LYS A 584 -4.14 57.74 -48.12
CA LYS A 584 -3.40 58.69 -47.28
C LYS A 584 -4.20 59.01 -46.01
N THR A 585 -3.54 59.07 -44.86
CA THR A 585 -4.19 59.42 -43.59
C THR A 585 -4.73 60.85 -43.61
N LEU A 586 -6.02 61.00 -43.35
CA LEU A 586 -6.74 62.28 -43.28
C LEU A 586 -6.78 62.83 -41.85
N ARG A 587 -7.09 61.96 -40.88
CA ARG A 587 -7.25 62.27 -39.45
C ARG A 587 -7.17 60.99 -38.63
N ILE A 588 -7.06 61.11 -37.31
CA ILE A 588 -6.88 59.95 -36.43
C ILE A 588 -8.02 59.91 -35.42
N THR A 589 -8.75 58.80 -35.35
CA THR A 589 -9.85 58.61 -34.40
C THR A 589 -9.39 57.70 -33.27
N GLN A 590 -9.49 58.17 -32.03
CA GLN A 590 -9.19 57.40 -30.84
C GLN A 590 -10.48 56.94 -30.17
N LEU A 591 -10.51 55.67 -29.78
CA LEU A 591 -11.54 55.06 -28.95
C LEU A 591 -10.95 54.74 -27.58
N LEU A 592 -11.69 55.02 -26.51
CA LEU A 592 -11.25 54.78 -25.14
C LEU A 592 -12.30 54.05 -24.29
N THR A 593 -11.82 53.13 -23.47
CA THR A 593 -12.60 52.37 -22.50
C THR A 593 -11.88 52.36 -21.15
N ASP A 594 -12.60 52.63 -20.05
CA ASP A 594 -12.08 52.50 -18.69
C ASP A 594 -12.00 51.01 -18.30
N ILE A 595 -10.80 50.55 -17.91
CA ILE A 595 -10.54 49.16 -17.49
C ILE A 595 -10.15 49.03 -16.00
N THR A 596 -10.25 50.12 -15.23
CA THR A 596 -9.77 50.19 -13.85
C THR A 596 -10.37 49.09 -12.97
N ALA A 597 -11.68 48.86 -13.05
CA ALA A 597 -12.37 47.83 -12.26
C ALA A 597 -12.03 46.39 -12.67
N SER A 598 -11.80 46.14 -13.97
CA SER A 598 -11.50 44.81 -14.49
C SER A 598 -10.13 44.32 -14.02
N ARG A 599 -9.14 45.22 -14.01
CA ARG A 599 -7.76 44.89 -13.61
C ARG A 599 -7.63 44.55 -12.12
N THR A 600 -8.27 45.31 -11.24
CA THR A 600 -8.25 45.07 -9.79
C THR A 600 -8.79 43.69 -9.40
N LEU A 601 -9.76 43.17 -10.15
CA LEU A 601 -10.35 41.86 -9.90
C LEU A 601 -9.41 40.71 -10.34
N SER A 602 -8.69 40.88 -11.44
CA SER A 602 -7.79 39.86 -11.99
C SER A 602 -6.60 39.58 -11.06
N GLU A 603 -6.01 40.62 -10.48
CA GLU A 603 -4.89 40.51 -9.54
C GLU A 603 -5.30 39.83 -8.23
N ALA A 604 -6.52 40.11 -7.72
CA ALA A 604 -7.07 39.46 -6.54
C ALA A 604 -7.29 37.94 -6.75
N LEU A 605 -7.71 37.54 -7.97
CA LEU A 605 -7.92 36.14 -8.32
C LEU A 605 -6.61 35.32 -8.37
N LEU A 606 -5.51 35.91 -8.84
CA LEU A 606 -4.23 35.22 -8.95
C LEU A 606 -3.65 34.87 -7.56
N GLN A 607 -3.71 35.81 -6.61
CA GLN A 607 -3.25 35.59 -5.24
C GLN A 607 -4.09 34.53 -4.51
N ALA A 608 -5.40 34.50 -4.75
CA ALA A 608 -6.27 33.47 -4.19
C ALA A 608 -5.93 32.07 -4.72
N LYS A 609 -5.55 31.96 -6.00
CA LYS A 609 -5.18 30.69 -6.64
C LYS A 609 -3.86 30.12 -6.09
N GLU A 610 -2.82 30.94 -5.94
CA GLU A 610 -1.52 30.48 -5.43
C GLU A 610 -1.62 29.94 -3.99
N LYS A 611 -2.43 30.60 -3.16
CA LYS A 611 -2.70 30.12 -1.78
C LYS A 611 -3.42 28.77 -1.77
N ALA A 612 -4.43 28.60 -2.64
CA ALA A 612 -5.19 27.35 -2.73
C ALA A 612 -4.33 26.17 -3.23
N GLU A 613 -3.40 26.39 -4.16
CA GLU A 613 -2.51 25.33 -4.67
C GLU A 613 -1.51 24.84 -3.60
N ALA A 614 -0.98 25.73 -2.77
CA ALA A 614 -0.08 25.37 -1.67
C ALA A 614 -0.79 24.52 -0.60
N GLU A 615 -2.03 24.89 -0.23
CA GLU A 615 -2.86 24.15 0.73
C GLU A 615 -3.24 22.76 0.20
N ALA A 616 -3.58 22.66 -1.09
CA ALA A 616 -3.89 21.38 -1.75
C ALA A 616 -2.68 20.42 -1.76
N ALA A 617 -1.46 20.93 -2.01
CA ALA A 617 -0.24 20.12 -2.00
C ALA A 617 0.09 19.58 -0.59
N ALA A 618 -0.11 20.39 0.46
CA ALA A 618 0.08 19.96 1.84
C ALA A 618 -0.96 18.90 2.27
N ALA A 619 -2.23 19.09 1.89
CA ALA A 619 -3.30 18.13 2.14
C ALA A 619 -3.01 16.77 1.49
N ALA A 620 -2.62 16.77 0.20
CA ALA A 620 -2.32 15.56 -0.57
C ALA A 620 -1.15 14.75 0.02
N ARG A 621 -0.06 15.40 0.45
CA ARG A 621 1.10 14.73 1.06
C ARG A 621 0.74 13.98 2.34
N SER A 622 -0.11 14.58 3.17
CA SER A 622 -0.49 13.96 4.44
C SER A 622 -1.58 12.90 4.27
N THR A 623 -2.50 13.05 3.31
CA THR A 623 -3.44 11.97 2.94
C THR A 623 -2.67 10.75 2.39
N PHE A 624 -1.63 10.97 1.59
CA PHE A 624 -0.75 9.91 1.10
C PHE A 624 -0.05 9.16 2.26
N LEU A 625 0.51 9.88 3.24
CA LEU A 625 1.15 9.25 4.40
C LEU A 625 0.17 8.47 5.28
N ALA A 626 -1.06 8.97 5.46
CA ALA A 626 -2.10 8.27 6.21
C ALA A 626 -2.50 6.94 5.56
N ASN A 627 -2.68 6.91 4.25
CA ASN A 627 -3.02 5.69 3.50
C ASN A 627 -1.86 4.67 3.52
N MET A 628 -0.63 5.14 3.27
CA MET A 628 0.56 4.29 3.34
C MET A 628 0.78 3.67 4.71
N SER A 629 0.42 4.36 5.79
CA SER A 629 0.46 3.77 7.13
C SER A 629 -0.43 2.55 7.27
N HIS A 630 -1.68 2.63 6.81
CA HIS A 630 -2.60 1.49 6.92
C HIS A 630 -2.09 0.30 6.11
N GLU A 631 -1.60 0.53 4.89
CA GLU A 631 -1.07 -0.54 4.03
C GLU A 631 0.22 -1.18 4.56
N ILE A 632 1.03 -0.44 5.32
CA ILE A 632 2.24 -0.97 5.96
C ILE A 632 1.91 -1.61 7.32
N ARG A 633 0.95 -1.07 8.08
CA ARG A 633 0.58 -1.56 9.41
C ARG A 633 -0.01 -2.96 9.36
N THR A 634 -0.89 -3.24 8.41
CA THR A 634 -1.56 -4.54 8.27
C THR A 634 -0.58 -5.72 8.13
N PRO A 635 0.38 -5.73 7.18
CA PRO A 635 1.34 -6.82 7.08
C PRO A 635 2.30 -6.86 8.29
N MET A 636 2.60 -5.73 8.91
CA MET A 636 3.51 -5.68 10.06
C MET A 636 2.89 -6.23 11.34
N ASN A 637 1.60 -5.98 11.58
CA ASN A 637 0.85 -6.56 12.69
C ASN A 637 0.73 -8.08 12.54
N ALA A 638 0.52 -8.58 11.32
CA ALA A 638 0.54 -10.02 11.04
C ALA A 638 1.92 -10.65 11.33
N ILE A 639 3.01 -10.02 10.87
CA ILE A 639 4.38 -10.49 11.14
C ILE A 639 4.66 -10.51 12.65
N ILE A 640 4.23 -9.50 13.39
CA ILE A 640 4.39 -9.44 14.86
C ILE A 640 3.56 -10.55 15.51
N GLY A 641 2.28 -10.69 15.17
CA GLY A 641 1.38 -11.69 15.74
C GLY A 641 1.87 -13.12 15.53
N PHE A 642 2.30 -13.46 14.31
CA PHE A 642 2.86 -14.79 14.02
C PHE A 642 4.22 -15.00 14.68
N SER A 643 5.07 -13.97 14.75
CA SER A 643 6.36 -14.09 15.45
C SER A 643 6.17 -14.26 16.97
N GLU A 644 5.19 -13.59 17.56
CA GLU A 644 4.84 -13.71 18.98
C GLU A 644 4.27 -15.09 19.29
N THR A 645 3.34 -15.56 18.44
CA THR A 645 2.77 -16.91 18.56
C THR A 645 3.83 -17.99 18.41
N LEU A 646 4.80 -17.80 17.50
CA LEU A 646 5.94 -18.71 17.37
C LEU A 646 6.84 -18.67 18.62
N LEU A 647 7.10 -17.50 19.21
CA LEU A 647 7.90 -17.38 20.44
C LEU A 647 7.26 -18.08 21.64
N ASP A 648 5.94 -18.22 21.65
CA ASP A 648 5.19 -18.95 22.67
C ASP A 648 5.18 -20.49 22.47
N THR A 649 5.68 -20.99 21.34
CA THR A 649 5.86 -22.43 21.10
C THR A 649 7.25 -22.91 21.55
N PRO A 650 7.45 -24.21 21.84
CA PRO A 650 8.77 -24.74 22.17
C PRO A 650 9.72 -24.65 20.96
N LEU A 651 10.47 -23.56 20.88
CA LEU A 651 11.47 -23.30 19.84
C LEU A 651 12.87 -23.68 20.32
N GLY A 652 13.70 -24.22 19.41
CA GLY A 652 15.13 -24.36 19.68
C GLY A 652 15.80 -22.99 19.85
N ALA A 653 16.88 -22.91 20.64
CA ALA A 653 17.55 -21.64 20.99
C ALA A 653 17.92 -20.75 19.77
N THR A 654 18.25 -21.36 18.64
CA THR A 654 18.56 -20.64 17.39
C THR A 654 17.30 -20.12 16.69
N GLN A 655 16.22 -20.89 16.69
CA GLN A 655 14.93 -20.48 16.12
C GLN A 655 14.30 -19.37 16.95
N GLN A 656 14.32 -19.50 18.27
CA GLN A 656 13.86 -18.46 19.19
C GLN A 656 14.60 -17.14 18.93
N ARG A 657 15.93 -17.18 18.74
CA ARG A 657 16.73 -15.99 18.41
C ARG A 657 16.37 -15.36 17.07
N TYR A 658 16.04 -16.17 16.05
CA TYR A 658 15.59 -15.66 14.75
C TYR A 658 14.20 -15.03 14.83
N VAL A 659 13.25 -15.71 15.46
CA VAL A 659 11.90 -15.18 15.64
C VAL A 659 11.92 -13.92 16.51
N GLU A 660 12.75 -13.89 17.56
CA GLU A 660 12.94 -12.68 18.39
C GLU A 660 13.57 -11.52 17.59
N THR A 661 14.49 -11.82 16.67
CA THR A 661 15.09 -10.81 15.78
C THR A 661 14.07 -10.26 14.79
N VAL A 662 13.22 -11.12 14.22
CA VAL A 662 12.12 -10.73 13.32
C VAL A 662 11.10 -9.89 14.09
N TYR A 663 10.68 -10.33 15.27
CA TYR A 663 9.77 -9.60 16.17
C TYR A 663 10.31 -8.20 16.51
N ARG A 664 11.58 -8.10 16.94
CA ARG A 664 12.22 -6.81 17.26
C ARG A 664 12.35 -5.90 16.04
N SER A 665 12.68 -6.44 14.87
CA SER A 665 12.81 -5.68 13.62
C SER A 665 11.44 -5.16 13.16
N ALA A 666 10.42 -6.00 13.26
CA ALA A 666 9.05 -5.67 12.89
C ALA A 666 8.48 -4.55 13.78
N ARG A 667 8.65 -4.70 15.11
CA ARG A 667 8.25 -3.68 16.09
C ARG A 667 9.04 -2.38 15.94
N SER A 668 10.31 -2.45 15.51
CA SER A 668 11.10 -1.25 15.22
C SER A 668 10.60 -0.49 13.99
N MET A 669 10.21 -1.19 12.93
CA MET A 669 9.68 -0.55 11.72
C MET A 669 8.31 0.10 11.97
N LEU A 670 7.43 -0.54 12.75
CA LEU A 670 6.17 0.08 13.18
C LEU A 670 6.40 1.35 13.99
N ARG A 671 7.40 1.35 14.89
CA ARG A 671 7.75 2.56 15.64
C ARG A 671 8.13 3.72 14.71
N LEU A 672 8.99 3.46 13.71
CA LEU A 672 9.41 4.49 12.76
C LEU A 672 8.24 5.02 11.91
N LEU A 673 7.33 4.12 11.51
CA LEU A 673 6.12 4.50 10.78
C LEU A 673 5.23 5.40 11.65
N ASN A 674 5.03 5.02 12.90
CA ASN A 674 4.26 5.81 13.87
C ASN A 674 4.92 7.18 14.11
N ASP A 675 6.25 7.27 14.23
CA ASP A 675 6.96 8.55 14.40
C ASP A 675 6.73 9.50 13.20
N ILE A 676 6.74 8.97 11.97
CA ILE A 676 6.49 9.76 10.74
C ILE A 676 5.04 10.24 10.70
N LEU A 677 4.09 9.39 11.10
CA LEU A 677 2.67 9.76 11.16
C LEU A 677 2.38 10.78 12.25
N ASP A 678 2.98 10.62 13.42
CA ASP A 678 2.82 11.56 14.53
C ASP A 678 3.26 12.95 14.11
N THR A 679 4.40 13.05 13.39
CA THR A 679 4.85 14.33 12.80
C THR A 679 3.83 14.88 11.79
N ALA A 680 3.32 14.04 10.88
CA ALA A 680 2.33 14.47 9.89
C ALA A 680 0.96 14.85 10.48
N LYS A 681 0.59 14.28 11.64
CA LYS A 681 -0.63 14.63 12.39
C LYS A 681 -0.44 15.93 13.16
N LEU A 682 0.73 16.14 13.76
CA LEU A 682 1.06 17.37 14.48
C LEU A 682 1.08 18.58 13.54
N ASP A 683 1.64 18.46 12.33
CA ASP A 683 1.67 19.55 11.34
C ASP A 683 0.27 19.97 10.85
N LYS A 684 -0.73 19.09 10.95
CA LYS A 684 -2.13 19.37 10.61
C LYS A 684 -2.98 19.84 11.80
N GLY A 685 -2.41 19.93 13.00
CA GLY A 685 -3.17 20.19 14.23
C GLY A 685 -4.19 19.10 14.56
N ALA A 686 -4.00 17.87 14.05
CA ALA A 686 -4.94 16.76 14.20
C ALA A 686 -4.72 15.95 15.50
N VAL A 687 -3.80 16.36 16.37
CA VAL A 687 -3.55 15.74 17.68
C VAL A 687 -4.39 16.45 18.73
N GLN A 688 -5.34 15.72 19.32
CA GLN A 688 -6.10 16.17 20.49
C GLN A 688 -5.40 15.65 21.76
N LEU A 689 -5.28 16.51 22.77
CA LEU A 689 -4.73 16.15 24.08
C LEU A 689 -5.83 15.57 24.95
N GLU A 690 -5.54 14.46 25.63
CA GLU A 690 -6.44 13.88 26.63
C GLU A 690 -6.12 14.52 27.99
N GLU A 691 -7.10 15.18 28.62
CA GLU A 691 -6.94 15.73 29.96
C GLU A 691 -7.45 14.75 31.01
N GLU A 692 -6.54 13.98 31.62
CA GLU A 692 -6.87 13.05 32.70
C GLU A 692 -6.04 13.34 33.96
N ASP A 693 -6.56 12.94 35.12
CA ASP A 693 -5.80 12.98 36.37
C ASP A 693 -4.90 11.75 36.45
N PHE A 694 -3.58 11.95 36.52
CA PHE A 694 -2.58 10.87 36.52
C PHE A 694 -1.48 11.09 37.56
N VAL A 695 -0.82 9.98 37.93
CA VAL A 695 0.33 10.00 38.85
C VAL A 695 1.61 10.16 38.05
N VAL A 696 2.26 11.32 38.14
CA VAL A 696 3.50 11.60 37.38
C VAL A 696 4.66 10.68 37.79
N ALA A 697 4.69 10.25 39.05
CA ALA A 697 5.68 9.31 39.54
C ALA A 697 5.58 7.96 38.80
N ASP A 698 4.37 7.45 38.56
CA ASP A 698 4.16 6.18 37.86
C ASP A 698 4.64 6.25 36.42
N VAL A 699 4.37 7.36 35.73
CA VAL A 699 4.87 7.61 34.37
C VAL A 699 6.40 7.60 34.35
N CYS A 700 7.04 8.28 35.32
CA CYS A 700 8.50 8.33 35.40
C CYS A 700 9.11 6.96 35.74
N HIS A 701 8.53 6.24 36.70
CA HIS A 701 8.97 4.88 37.07
C HIS A 701 8.81 3.89 35.90
N LEU A 702 7.73 3.99 35.13
CA LEU A 702 7.49 3.15 33.95
C LEU A 702 8.56 3.39 32.88
N VAL A 703 8.88 4.66 32.57
CA VAL A 703 9.91 5.00 31.58
C VAL A 703 11.29 4.54 32.03
N VAL A 704 11.65 4.82 33.29
CA VAL A 704 12.93 4.39 33.88
C VAL A 704 13.04 2.86 33.89
N GLY A 705 11.99 2.16 34.31
CA GLY A 705 11.94 0.69 34.33
C GLY A 705 12.13 0.07 32.95
N THR A 706 11.51 0.67 31.92
CA THR A 706 11.63 0.22 30.53
C THR A 706 13.07 0.38 29.99
N LEU A 707 13.76 1.46 30.37
CA LEU A 707 15.12 1.75 29.89
C LEU A 707 16.22 1.10 30.74
N ARG A 708 15.89 0.59 31.94
CA ARG A 708 16.86 0.00 32.89
C ARG A 708 17.67 -1.14 32.28
N ILE A 709 17.01 -2.07 31.58
CA ILE A 709 17.69 -3.23 30.94
C ILE A 709 18.71 -2.76 29.89
N GLN A 710 18.43 -1.67 29.18
CA GLN A 710 19.33 -1.12 28.16
C GLN A 710 20.52 -0.40 28.79
N ALA A 711 20.29 0.33 29.89
CA ALA A 711 21.32 1.00 30.66
C ALA A 711 22.26 -0.01 31.36
N GLU A 712 21.71 -1.05 31.99
CA GLU A 712 22.47 -2.11 32.68
C GLU A 712 23.39 -2.87 31.72
N LYS A 713 22.91 -3.18 30.49
CA LYS A 713 23.75 -3.80 29.45
C LYS A 713 24.97 -2.96 29.07
N LYS A 714 24.92 -1.65 29.26
CA LYS A 714 26.03 -0.72 29.03
C LYS A 714 26.81 -0.38 30.31
N GLY A 715 26.38 -0.87 31.46
CA GLY A 715 26.96 -0.49 32.77
C GLY A 715 26.70 0.97 33.15
N LEU A 716 25.58 1.56 32.71
CA LEU A 716 25.18 2.93 33.05
C LEU A 716 24.29 2.95 34.30
N HIS A 717 24.44 3.96 35.15
CA HIS A 717 23.51 4.22 36.25
C HIS A 717 22.35 5.08 35.77
N LEU A 718 21.11 4.59 35.93
CA LEU A 718 19.90 5.33 35.64
C LEU A 718 19.30 5.82 36.95
N LEU A 719 19.30 7.14 37.16
CA LEU A 719 18.87 7.79 38.40
C LEU A 719 17.54 8.52 38.16
N LEU A 720 16.64 8.42 39.13
CA LEU A 720 15.36 9.13 39.16
C LEU A 720 15.30 9.91 40.47
N ASP A 721 15.15 11.22 40.37
CA ASP A 721 14.96 12.12 41.51
C ASP A 721 13.63 12.87 41.34
N ILE A 722 12.68 12.60 42.24
CA ILE A 722 11.38 13.28 42.27
C ILE A 722 11.34 14.16 43.50
N GLN A 723 11.25 15.47 43.29
CA GLN A 723 11.26 16.43 44.39
C GLN A 723 10.00 16.28 45.26
N PRO A 724 10.09 16.43 46.60
CA PRO A 724 8.94 16.24 47.50
C PRO A 724 7.75 17.20 47.25
N GLN A 725 8.00 18.30 46.57
CA GLN A 725 7.02 19.34 46.23
C GLN A 725 6.18 19.02 44.98
N VAL A 726 6.44 17.91 44.30
CA VAL A 726 5.66 17.44 43.16
C VAL A 726 4.32 16.88 43.65
N PRO A 727 3.16 17.39 43.15
CA PRO A 727 1.85 16.84 43.47
C PRO A 727 1.75 15.37 43.09
N ALA A 728 1.09 14.57 43.93
CA ALA A 728 0.88 13.15 43.67
C ALA A 728 0.04 12.91 42.40
N TYR A 729 -0.87 13.84 42.09
CA TYR A 729 -1.73 13.81 40.90
C TYR A 729 -1.57 15.11 40.12
N LEU A 730 -1.40 15.00 38.80
CA LEU A 730 -1.41 16.10 37.85
C LEU A 730 -2.50 15.85 36.81
N ARG A 731 -3.04 16.92 36.25
CA ARG A 731 -4.03 16.82 35.19
C ARG A 731 -3.41 17.15 33.84
N GLY A 732 -3.51 16.23 32.89
CA GLY A 732 -2.97 16.36 31.54
C GLY A 732 -2.82 15.02 30.84
N ASP A 733 -2.09 15.01 29.73
CA ASP A 733 -1.95 13.81 28.90
C ASP A 733 -0.71 12.99 29.31
N ALA A 734 -0.94 11.99 30.15
CA ALA A 734 0.11 11.11 30.67
C ALA A 734 0.88 10.40 29.54
N LEU A 735 0.19 10.01 28.47
CA LEU A 735 0.77 9.26 27.35
C LEU A 735 1.72 10.14 26.53
N ARG A 736 1.36 11.41 26.28
CA ARG A 736 2.26 12.35 25.58
C ARG A 736 3.47 12.71 26.42
N ILE A 737 3.31 12.85 27.73
CA ILE A 737 4.43 13.07 28.64
C ILE A 737 5.37 11.86 28.65
N GLN A 738 4.82 10.64 28.71
CA GLN A 738 5.59 9.40 28.57
C GLN A 738 6.35 9.35 27.24
N GLN A 739 5.72 9.77 26.14
CA GLN A 739 6.34 9.82 24.81
C GLN A 739 7.52 10.80 24.78
N VAL A 740 7.34 12.01 25.33
CA VAL A 740 8.42 13.00 25.46
C VAL A 740 9.59 12.44 26.26
N LEU A 741 9.33 11.85 27.43
CA LEU A 741 10.36 11.28 28.31
C LEU A 741 11.07 10.08 27.67
N THR A 742 10.33 9.18 27.02
CA THR A 742 10.92 8.00 26.35
C THR A 742 11.87 8.43 25.24
N ASN A 743 11.54 9.47 24.48
CA ASN A 743 12.39 10.01 23.42
C ASN A 743 13.67 10.65 23.98
N LEU A 744 13.55 11.47 25.03
CA LEU A 744 14.69 12.19 25.61
C LEU A 744 15.60 11.25 26.41
N MET A 745 15.06 10.45 27.32
CA MET A 745 15.82 9.48 28.10
C MET A 745 16.40 8.35 27.25
N GLY A 746 15.67 7.90 26.23
CA GLY A 746 16.17 6.93 25.26
C GLY A 746 17.40 7.45 24.51
N ASN A 747 17.40 8.73 24.13
CA ASN A 747 18.57 9.39 23.54
C ASN A 747 19.73 9.49 24.55
N ALA A 748 19.47 9.90 25.80
CA ALA A 748 20.47 9.98 26.84
C ALA A 748 21.19 8.63 27.09
N VAL A 749 20.45 7.54 27.23
CA VAL A 749 21.01 6.17 27.40
C VAL A 749 21.76 5.72 26.15
N LYS A 750 21.28 6.12 24.97
CA LYS A 750 21.90 5.76 23.69
C LYS A 750 23.25 6.43 23.47
N PHE A 751 23.37 7.72 23.76
CA PHE A 751 24.56 8.54 23.51
C PHE A 751 25.55 8.62 24.68
N THR A 752 25.20 8.01 25.82
CA THR A 752 26.12 7.80 26.94
C THR A 752 26.74 6.41 26.83
N GLU A 753 28.07 6.33 26.89
CA GLU A 753 28.80 5.04 26.90
C GLU A 753 29.21 4.63 28.32
N ARG A 754 29.55 5.59 29.18
CA ARG A 754 29.91 5.38 30.60
C ARG A 754 29.41 6.56 31.43
N GLY A 755 29.08 6.31 32.69
CA GLY A 755 28.56 7.32 33.62
C GLY A 755 27.09 7.10 33.96
N HIS A 756 26.30 8.16 33.98
CA HIS A 756 24.91 8.10 34.42
C HIS A 756 23.97 8.94 33.55
N VAL A 757 22.69 8.62 33.66
CA VAL A 757 21.57 9.40 33.13
C VAL A 757 20.65 9.69 34.30
N LEU A 758 20.33 10.96 34.52
CA LEU A 758 19.50 11.45 35.62
C LEU A 758 18.21 12.06 35.06
N LEU A 759 17.07 11.64 35.59
CA LEU A 759 15.78 12.31 35.42
C LEU A 759 15.43 13.01 36.74
N GLU A 760 15.44 14.35 36.74
CA GLU A 760 14.92 15.16 37.84
C GLU A 760 13.50 15.64 37.52
N VAL A 761 12.58 15.48 38.48
CA VAL A 761 11.19 15.91 38.38
C VAL A 761 10.90 16.94 39.46
N GLY A 762 10.57 18.15 39.05
CA GLY A 762 10.22 19.26 39.94
C GLY A 762 8.86 19.86 39.59
N TYR A 763 8.26 20.58 40.53
CA TYR A 763 6.99 21.27 40.31
C TYR A 763 6.99 22.62 41.00
N HIS A 764 6.78 23.69 40.22
CA HIS A 764 6.82 25.06 40.73
C HIS A 764 5.73 25.90 40.07
N GLN A 765 4.90 26.58 40.88
CA GLN A 765 3.88 27.54 40.41
C GLN A 765 2.95 27.02 39.29
N GLY A 766 2.50 25.76 39.37
CA GLY A 766 1.63 25.17 38.33
C GLY A 766 2.38 24.64 37.10
N MET A 767 3.71 24.61 37.14
CA MET A 767 4.55 24.10 36.06
C MET A 767 5.29 22.84 36.50
N LEU A 768 5.07 21.74 35.79
CA LEU A 768 5.89 20.54 35.88
C LEU A 768 7.21 20.76 35.13
N GLN A 769 8.33 20.48 35.78
CA GLN A 769 9.67 20.56 35.23
C GLN A 769 10.28 19.17 35.16
N LEU A 770 10.61 18.72 33.95
CA LEU A 770 11.27 17.44 33.69
C LEU A 770 12.66 17.74 33.12
N ARG A 771 13.70 17.42 33.89
CA ARG A 771 15.09 17.60 33.48
C ARG A 771 15.73 16.25 33.22
N VAL A 772 16.14 16.01 31.97
CA VAL A 772 16.87 14.81 31.56
C VAL A 772 18.32 15.19 31.34
N GLN A 773 19.22 14.68 32.18
CA GLN A 773 20.65 14.94 32.13
C GLN A 773 21.42 13.65 31.81
N ASP A 774 22.40 13.74 30.92
CA ASP A 774 23.31 12.66 30.60
C ASP A 774 24.77 13.11 30.68
N THR A 775 25.68 12.17 30.96
CA THR A 775 27.13 12.38 30.94
C THR A 775 27.78 11.89 29.65
N GLY A 776 27.03 11.92 28.54
CA GLY A 776 27.43 11.37 27.25
C GLY A 776 28.32 12.30 26.43
N ILE A 777 28.35 12.06 25.12
CA ILE A 777 29.25 12.76 24.19
C ILE A 777 28.98 14.26 24.03
N GLY A 778 27.82 14.76 24.46
CA GLY A 778 27.40 16.15 24.25
C GLY A 778 27.15 16.52 22.78
N ILE A 779 26.67 17.74 22.55
CA ILE A 779 26.26 18.28 21.25
C ILE A 779 27.07 19.57 20.99
N ALA A 780 27.60 19.72 19.77
CA ALA A 780 28.33 20.92 19.36
C ALA A 780 27.41 22.16 19.28
N GLN A 781 27.91 23.34 19.68
CA GLN A 781 27.14 24.59 19.79
C GLN A 781 26.38 24.95 18.50
N GLU A 782 27.05 24.80 17.36
CA GLU A 782 26.53 25.06 16.00
C GLU A 782 25.39 24.13 15.58
N LYS A 783 25.23 22.97 16.23
CA LYS A 783 24.18 21.99 15.93
C LYS A 783 22.96 22.13 16.84
N LEU A 784 23.05 22.89 17.94
CA LEU A 784 21.98 23.04 18.94
C LEU A 784 20.71 23.69 18.36
N SER A 785 20.83 24.62 17.41
CA SER A 785 19.67 25.23 16.74
C SER A 785 18.91 24.26 15.84
N HIS A 786 19.58 23.21 15.36
CA HIS A 786 19.04 22.29 14.36
C HIS A 786 18.59 20.94 14.93
N ILE A 787 18.82 20.64 16.20
CA ILE A 787 18.44 19.32 16.77
C ILE A 787 16.93 19.07 16.83
N PHE A 788 16.13 20.13 16.70
CA PHE A 788 14.68 20.06 16.70
C PHE A 788 14.09 20.17 15.28
N ASP A 789 14.92 20.28 14.25
CA ASP A 789 14.46 20.29 12.87
C ASP A 789 14.12 18.85 12.43
N PRO A 790 13.03 18.63 11.66
CA PRO A 790 12.67 17.30 11.18
C PRO A 790 13.82 16.63 10.42
N PHE A 791 14.12 15.37 10.76
CA PHE A 791 15.17 14.55 10.15
C PHE A 791 16.61 15.05 10.34
N ALA A 792 16.84 16.07 11.18
CA ALA A 792 18.19 16.56 11.45
C ALA A 792 18.99 15.53 12.25
N GLN A 793 20.23 15.27 11.82
CA GLN A 793 21.17 14.36 12.49
C GLN A 793 22.54 15.02 12.63
N ALA A 794 23.19 14.78 13.77
CA ALA A 794 24.42 15.49 14.11
C ALA A 794 25.61 15.14 13.19
N ASP A 795 25.81 13.91 12.70
CA ASP A 795 26.88 13.57 11.74
C ASP A 795 26.69 12.19 11.07
N ALA A 796 27.20 12.01 9.84
CA ALA A 796 27.11 10.76 9.09
C ALA A 796 27.90 9.58 9.70
N SER A 797 28.85 9.85 10.60
CA SER A 797 29.60 8.84 11.36
C SER A 797 28.79 8.30 12.55
N THR A 798 27.98 9.13 13.19
CA THR A 798 27.10 8.81 14.33
C THR A 798 25.92 7.93 13.91
N THR A 799 25.45 8.07 12.66
CA THR A 799 24.38 7.26 12.06
C THR A 799 24.75 5.77 11.95
N ARG A 800 26.03 5.44 11.71
CA ARG A 800 26.49 4.04 11.63
C ARG A 800 26.66 3.37 12.99
N ARG A 801 26.93 4.15 14.05
CA ARG A 801 27.23 3.61 15.39
C ARG A 801 25.99 3.50 16.28
N TYR A 802 25.03 4.42 16.16
CA TYR A 802 23.88 4.44 17.08
C TYR A 802 22.50 4.39 16.41
N GLY A 803 22.34 4.72 15.11
CA GLY A 803 21.10 4.56 14.31
C GLY A 803 19.83 5.27 14.82
N GLY A 804 19.15 6.10 14.02
CA GLY A 804 17.88 6.74 14.41
C GLY A 804 17.27 7.57 13.28
N THR A 805 16.01 7.99 13.41
CA THR A 805 15.28 8.78 12.40
C THR A 805 15.51 10.28 12.50
N GLY A 806 15.99 10.79 13.64
CA GLY A 806 16.11 12.23 13.87
C GLY A 806 14.77 12.93 14.10
N LEU A 807 13.69 12.17 14.36
CA LEU A 807 12.35 12.73 14.58
C LEU A 807 11.99 12.87 16.07
N GLY A 808 12.62 12.10 16.96
CA GLY A 808 12.21 12.04 18.37
C GLY A 808 12.27 13.38 19.11
N THR A 809 13.31 14.19 18.87
CA THR A 809 13.45 15.54 19.45
C THR A 809 12.45 16.53 18.86
N THR A 810 12.19 16.44 17.55
CA THR A 810 11.18 17.23 16.84
C THR A 810 9.78 16.96 17.39
N ILE A 811 9.42 15.68 17.54
CA ILE A 811 8.15 15.24 18.15
C ILE A 811 8.06 15.74 19.59
N SER A 812 9.12 15.59 20.38
CA SER A 812 9.13 16.10 21.77
C SER A 812 8.89 17.62 21.83
N ARG A 813 9.46 18.42 20.91
CA ARG A 813 9.21 19.86 20.83
C ARG A 813 7.76 20.16 20.47
N GLN A 814 7.23 19.52 19.43
CA GLN A 814 5.86 19.74 18.97
C GLN A 814 4.83 19.34 20.04
N LEU A 815 4.99 18.19 20.70
CA LEU A 815 4.12 17.76 21.80
C LEU A 815 4.19 18.69 23.01
N THR A 816 5.40 19.14 23.37
CA THR A 816 5.58 20.10 24.47
C THR A 816 4.87 21.42 24.17
N GLN A 817 4.99 21.94 22.94
CA GLN A 817 4.29 23.15 22.50
C GLN A 817 2.77 22.97 22.45
N LEU A 818 2.29 21.80 22.00
CA LEU A 818 0.87 21.45 21.98
C LEU A 818 0.27 21.46 23.39
N MET A 819 1.01 20.96 24.39
CA MET A 819 0.64 21.01 25.81
C MET A 819 0.84 22.41 26.45
N GLY A 820 1.11 23.45 25.65
CA GLY A 820 1.32 24.83 26.13
C GLY A 820 2.65 25.06 26.86
N GLY A 821 3.58 24.11 26.77
CA GLY A 821 4.89 24.14 27.43
C GLY A 821 6.06 24.57 26.55
N GLN A 822 7.27 24.54 27.13
CA GLN A 822 8.51 24.82 26.42
C GLN A 822 9.58 23.74 26.67
N ILE A 823 10.33 23.39 25.63
CA ILE A 823 11.52 22.55 25.71
C ILE A 823 12.76 23.38 25.41
N SER A 824 13.82 23.19 26.18
CA SER A 824 15.13 23.80 25.97
C SER A 824 16.24 22.78 26.18
N VAL A 825 17.42 23.05 25.60
CA VAL A 825 18.58 22.16 25.65
C VAL A 825 19.82 22.95 26.03
N ARG A 826 20.67 22.36 26.87
CA ARG A 826 22.02 22.83 27.17
C ARG A 826 22.96 21.65 27.00
N SER A 827 24.04 21.82 26.25
CA SER A 827 24.97 20.74 25.99
C SER A 827 26.37 21.27 25.82
N GLN A 828 27.36 20.50 26.28
CA GLN A 828 28.76 20.78 26.05
C GLN A 828 29.43 19.51 25.53
N LEU A 829 30.13 19.64 24.40
CA LEU A 829 30.80 18.51 23.75
C LEU A 829 31.79 17.84 24.73
N GLY A 830 31.63 16.54 24.95
CA GLY A 830 32.42 15.71 25.86
C GLY A 830 32.01 15.75 27.33
N ALA A 831 31.05 16.59 27.73
CA ALA A 831 30.58 16.71 29.11
C ALA A 831 29.14 16.22 29.32
N GLY A 832 28.35 16.12 28.24
CA GLY A 832 26.97 15.59 28.27
C GLY A 832 25.92 16.59 27.81
N THR A 833 24.65 16.20 27.92
CA THR A 833 23.49 17.03 27.53
C THR A 833 22.44 17.10 28.62
N GLU A 834 21.81 18.25 28.74
CA GLU A 834 20.67 18.53 29.60
C GLU A 834 19.49 19.00 28.73
N PHE A 835 18.38 18.28 28.77
CA PHE A 835 17.09 18.72 28.24
C PHE A 835 16.18 19.14 29.38
N LEU A 836 15.60 20.34 29.27
CA LEU A 836 14.62 20.86 30.22
C LEU A 836 13.27 21.02 29.52
N VAL A 837 12.27 20.29 30.00
CA VAL A 837 10.87 20.37 29.56
C VAL A 837 10.04 21.02 30.67
N GLN A 838 9.26 22.03 30.32
CA GLN A 838 8.39 22.76 31.24
C GLN A 838 6.95 22.69 30.73
N LEU A 839 6.03 22.16 31.54
CA LEU A 839 4.63 21.94 31.16
C LEU A 839 3.68 22.62 32.16
N PRO A 840 2.70 23.42 31.70
CA PRO A 840 1.69 24.04 32.55
C PRO A 840 0.60 23.04 32.93
N LEU A 841 0.88 22.15 33.89
CA LEU A 841 -0.06 21.12 34.34
C LEU A 841 -0.62 21.48 35.72
N PRO A 842 -1.94 21.67 35.87
CA PRO A 842 -2.53 21.88 37.18
C PRO A 842 -2.49 20.60 38.02
N ALA A 843 -2.60 20.75 39.35
CA ALA A 843 -2.73 19.62 40.25
C ALA A 843 -4.04 18.87 39.99
N GLY A 844 -3.95 17.55 39.82
CA GLY A 844 -5.09 16.66 39.59
C GLY A 844 -5.70 16.15 40.89
N GLN A 845 -6.81 15.42 40.78
CA GLN A 845 -7.46 14.76 41.91
C GLN A 845 -7.15 13.26 41.93
N ALA A 846 -7.19 12.65 43.12
CA ALA A 846 -7.08 11.19 43.21
C ALA A 846 -8.32 10.57 42.55
N PRO A 847 -8.17 9.67 41.55
CA PRO A 847 -9.33 9.02 40.95
C PRO A 847 -10.08 8.21 42.01
N GLU A 848 -11.42 8.32 42.05
CA GLU A 848 -12.26 7.48 42.90
C GLU A 848 -11.94 6.01 42.61
N ARG A 849 -11.36 5.35 43.61
CA ARG A 849 -10.78 4.00 43.51
C ARG A 849 -11.86 2.96 43.20
N ARG A 850 -12.20 2.75 41.92
CA ARG A 850 -12.64 1.43 41.44
C ARG A 850 -11.38 0.62 41.19
N LEU A 851 -11.08 -0.27 42.13
CA LEU A 851 -10.09 -1.33 41.90
C LEU A 851 -10.47 -2.07 40.60
N PRO A 852 -9.63 -2.10 39.55
CA PRO A 852 -9.76 -3.14 38.55
C PRO A 852 -9.57 -4.46 39.30
N ALA A 853 -10.59 -5.31 39.27
CA ALA A 853 -10.49 -6.64 39.84
C ALA A 853 -9.26 -7.35 39.24
N ALA A 854 -8.51 -7.97 40.13
CA ALA A 854 -7.31 -8.73 39.83
C ALA A 854 -7.53 -9.75 38.70
N HIS A 855 -6.46 -10.01 37.96
CA HIS A 855 -6.20 -11.18 37.12
C HIS A 855 -7.26 -12.30 37.14
N GLY A 856 -7.82 -12.59 35.96
CA GLY A 856 -8.49 -13.86 35.67
C GLY A 856 -9.98 -13.92 36.00
N ALA A 857 -10.81 -13.12 35.33
CA ALA A 857 -12.19 -13.53 35.12
C ALA A 857 -12.16 -14.73 34.14
N THR A 858 -12.15 -15.96 34.65
CA THR A 858 -12.42 -17.14 33.83
C THR A 858 -13.86 -17.04 33.32
N LEU A 859 -14.03 -16.54 32.11
CA LEU A 859 -15.29 -16.62 31.40
C LEU A 859 -15.64 -18.10 31.18
N PRO A 860 -16.91 -18.50 31.32
CA PRO A 860 -17.32 -19.84 30.91
C PRO A 860 -17.05 -20.04 29.40
N ALA A 861 -17.11 -21.27 28.91
CA ALA A 861 -17.06 -21.51 27.47
C ALA A 861 -18.23 -20.76 26.81
N LEU A 862 -17.93 -19.79 25.94
CA LEU A 862 -18.88 -18.92 25.27
C LEU A 862 -19.00 -19.33 23.82
N ARG A 863 -20.17 -19.15 23.21
CA ARG A 863 -20.38 -19.21 21.77
C ARG A 863 -20.20 -17.82 21.18
N ILE A 864 -19.05 -17.56 20.60
CA ILE A 864 -18.67 -16.26 20.06
C ILE A 864 -18.89 -16.24 18.55
N LEU A 865 -19.54 -15.21 18.03
CA LEU A 865 -19.53 -14.92 16.59
C LEU A 865 -18.41 -13.91 16.32
N ALA A 866 -17.37 -14.32 15.61
CA ALA A 866 -16.31 -13.44 15.14
C ALA A 866 -16.62 -12.98 13.72
N VAL A 867 -16.65 -11.66 13.51
CA VAL A 867 -17.00 -11.03 12.24
C VAL A 867 -15.87 -10.10 11.81
N ASP A 868 -15.26 -10.41 10.67
CA ASP A 868 -14.15 -9.67 10.07
C ASP A 868 -14.08 -10.05 8.58
N ASP A 869 -13.77 -9.09 7.70
CA ASP A 869 -13.72 -9.33 6.26
C ASP A 869 -12.40 -9.97 5.79
N VAL A 870 -11.39 -9.98 6.67
CA VAL A 870 -10.09 -10.56 6.41
C VAL A 870 -10.02 -11.99 7.00
N PRO A 871 -9.93 -13.05 6.16
CA PRO A 871 -9.95 -14.44 6.62
C PRO A 871 -8.85 -14.77 7.65
N GLN A 872 -7.68 -14.13 7.56
CA GLN A 872 -6.58 -14.33 8.50
C GLN A 872 -6.89 -13.79 9.90
N ASN A 873 -7.66 -12.69 10.00
CA ASN A 873 -8.07 -12.15 11.29
C ASN A 873 -9.11 -13.06 11.96
N LEU A 874 -10.03 -13.62 11.17
CA LEU A 874 -10.98 -14.63 11.61
C LEU A 874 -10.28 -15.90 12.10
N GLU A 875 -9.30 -16.40 11.35
CA GLU A 875 -8.50 -17.58 11.73
C GLU A 875 -7.73 -17.32 13.04
N LEU A 876 -7.10 -16.15 13.18
CA LEU A 876 -6.42 -15.76 14.42
C LEU A 876 -7.39 -15.66 15.60
N LEU A 877 -8.53 -15.00 15.44
CA LEU A 877 -9.58 -14.90 16.46
C LEU A 877 -10.09 -16.30 16.85
N GLN A 878 -10.30 -17.18 15.87
CA GLN A 878 -10.73 -18.55 16.11
C GLN A 878 -9.72 -19.31 16.95
N VAL A 879 -8.45 -19.35 16.53
CA VAL A 879 -7.37 -20.06 17.24
C VAL A 879 -7.19 -19.52 18.66
N VAL A 880 -7.19 -18.20 18.81
CA VAL A 880 -7.01 -17.56 20.11
C VAL A 880 -8.19 -17.84 21.03
N MET A 881 -9.43 -17.59 20.60
CA MET A 881 -10.61 -17.77 21.45
C MET A 881 -10.86 -19.25 21.80
N GLN A 882 -10.57 -20.18 20.87
CA GLN A 882 -10.62 -21.62 21.15
C GLN A 882 -9.57 -22.04 22.18
N ARG A 883 -8.37 -21.46 22.16
CA ARG A 883 -7.34 -21.68 23.19
C ARG A 883 -7.80 -21.28 24.59
N TYR A 884 -8.66 -20.26 24.70
CA TYR A 884 -9.29 -19.84 25.96
C TYR A 884 -10.59 -20.61 26.28
N GLY A 885 -10.92 -21.65 25.51
CA GLY A 885 -12.05 -22.54 25.76
C GLY A 885 -13.39 -22.07 25.20
N HIS A 886 -13.42 -21.04 24.34
CA HIS A 886 -14.65 -20.56 23.69
C HIS A 886 -14.89 -21.26 22.34
N ASN A 887 -16.16 -21.41 21.95
CA ASN A 887 -16.56 -21.93 20.65
C ASN A 887 -16.83 -20.75 19.71
N VAL A 888 -16.18 -20.72 18.54
CA VAL A 888 -16.22 -19.57 17.64
C VAL A 888 -16.87 -19.95 16.31
N ALA A 889 -17.93 -19.23 15.94
CA ALA A 889 -18.45 -19.20 14.58
C ALA A 889 -17.88 -17.98 13.84
N LEU A 890 -17.67 -18.11 12.54
CA LEU A 890 -17.06 -17.08 11.70
C LEU A 890 -18.09 -16.49 10.73
N ALA A 891 -18.02 -15.19 10.54
CA ALA A 891 -18.76 -14.46 9.51
C ALA A 891 -17.82 -13.50 8.77
N HIS A 892 -17.95 -13.45 7.45
CA HIS A 892 -17.02 -12.69 6.59
C HIS A 892 -17.52 -11.29 6.23
N ASP A 893 -18.77 -10.97 6.57
CA ASP A 893 -19.35 -9.64 6.38
C ASP A 893 -20.53 -9.40 7.34
N GLY A 894 -21.03 -8.16 7.38
CA GLY A 894 -22.15 -7.78 8.23
C GLY A 894 -23.49 -8.47 7.88
N HIS A 895 -23.72 -8.84 6.62
CA HIS A 895 -24.94 -9.55 6.21
C HIS A 895 -24.97 -10.99 6.73
N GLU A 896 -23.84 -11.68 6.64
CA GLU A 896 -23.64 -13.00 7.18
C GLU A 896 -23.75 -12.98 8.71
N ALA A 897 -23.20 -11.97 9.38
CA ALA A 897 -23.35 -11.79 10.82
C ALA A 897 -24.81 -11.65 11.26
N VAL A 898 -25.59 -10.80 10.57
CA VAL A 898 -27.03 -10.63 10.83
C VAL A 898 -27.78 -11.95 10.59
N ARG A 899 -27.53 -12.63 9.46
CA ARG A 899 -28.17 -13.91 9.11
C ARG A 899 -27.83 -15.01 10.13
N LEU A 900 -26.57 -15.11 10.56
CA LEU A 900 -26.14 -16.10 11.55
C LEU A 900 -26.76 -15.79 12.91
N ARG A 901 -26.80 -14.53 13.34
CA ARG A 901 -27.47 -14.15 14.59
C ARG A 901 -28.98 -14.45 14.57
N GLN A 902 -29.64 -14.32 13.42
CA GLN A 902 -31.07 -14.64 13.25
C GLN A 902 -31.36 -16.14 13.26
N THR A 903 -30.38 -16.97 12.88
CA THR A 903 -30.55 -18.43 12.73
C THR A 903 -29.92 -19.23 13.87
N GLN A 904 -29.01 -18.62 14.64
CA GLN A 904 -28.26 -19.25 15.72
C GLN A 904 -28.13 -18.31 16.91
N ASP A 905 -28.01 -18.90 18.10
CA ASP A 905 -27.72 -18.16 19.32
C ASP A 905 -26.22 -18.15 19.62
N PHE A 906 -25.76 -16.98 20.05
CA PHE A 906 -24.40 -16.68 20.48
C PHE A 906 -24.45 -16.04 21.86
N ASP A 907 -23.34 -16.03 22.59
CA ASP A 907 -23.22 -15.33 23.87
C ASP A 907 -22.58 -13.95 23.70
N LEU A 908 -21.79 -13.76 22.63
CA LEU A 908 -21.08 -12.52 22.33
C LEU A 908 -20.79 -12.43 20.82
N ILE A 909 -20.85 -11.22 20.26
CA ILE A 909 -20.35 -10.93 18.91
C ILE A 909 -19.11 -10.04 19.00
N LEU A 910 -18.00 -10.48 18.41
CA LEU A 910 -16.82 -9.65 18.15
C LEU A 910 -16.90 -9.18 16.69
N MET A 911 -17.08 -7.89 16.46
CA MET A 911 -17.42 -7.38 15.14
C MET A 911 -16.50 -6.25 14.69
N ASP A 912 -15.85 -6.43 13.55
CA ASP A 912 -15.09 -5.37 12.91
C ASP A 912 -16.01 -4.22 12.47
N LEU A 913 -15.56 -2.98 12.66
CA LEU A 913 -16.34 -1.80 12.27
C LEU A 913 -16.36 -1.59 10.76
N GLN A 914 -15.24 -1.88 10.08
CA GLN A 914 -15.07 -1.60 8.66
C GLN A 914 -15.06 -2.90 7.88
N MET A 915 -16.19 -3.24 7.26
CA MET A 915 -16.34 -4.41 6.40
C MET A 915 -17.09 -4.00 5.11
N PRO A 916 -16.80 -4.61 3.96
CA PRO A 916 -17.50 -4.36 2.71
C PRO A 916 -18.96 -4.85 2.75
N HIS A 917 -19.79 -4.28 1.87
CA HIS A 917 -21.24 -4.54 1.75
C HIS A 917 -22.10 -4.01 2.90
N MET A 918 -21.91 -4.54 4.11
CA MET A 918 -22.58 -4.08 5.33
C MET A 918 -21.51 -3.90 6.41
N ASP A 919 -21.32 -2.65 6.84
CA ASP A 919 -20.34 -2.32 7.86
C ASP A 919 -20.79 -2.78 9.25
N GLY A 920 -19.88 -2.79 10.23
CA GLY A 920 -20.18 -3.28 11.58
C GLY A 920 -21.26 -2.45 12.29
N LEU A 921 -21.34 -1.14 12.01
CA LEU A 921 -22.33 -0.25 12.62
C LEU A 921 -23.74 -0.51 12.06
N GLU A 922 -23.87 -0.69 10.75
CA GLU A 922 -25.10 -1.07 10.07
C GLU A 922 -25.55 -2.48 10.46
N ALA A 923 -24.62 -3.42 10.60
CA ALA A 923 -24.91 -4.77 11.10
C ALA A 923 -25.42 -4.72 12.54
N ALA A 924 -24.78 -3.97 13.43
CA ALA A 924 -25.23 -3.80 14.81
C ALA A 924 -26.65 -3.18 14.87
N ARG A 925 -26.91 -2.09 14.13
CA ARG A 925 -28.26 -1.48 14.05
C ARG A 925 -29.31 -2.46 13.53
N SER A 926 -28.94 -3.28 12.53
CA SER A 926 -29.82 -4.31 11.95
C SER A 926 -30.15 -5.41 12.95
N ILE A 927 -29.16 -5.86 13.73
CA ILE A 927 -29.34 -6.81 14.84
C ILE A 927 -30.26 -6.21 15.90
N ARG A 928 -30.03 -4.96 16.31
CA ARG A 928 -30.87 -4.26 17.32
C ARG A 928 -32.32 -4.11 16.86
N HIS A 929 -32.55 -3.69 15.61
CA HIS A 929 -33.90 -3.58 15.06
C HIS A 929 -34.61 -4.94 15.01
N TRP A 930 -33.89 -6.00 14.64
CA TRP A 930 -34.45 -7.35 14.61
C TRP A 930 -34.79 -7.87 16.01
N GLU A 931 -33.91 -7.61 17.00
CA GLU A 931 -34.12 -8.00 18.38
C GLU A 931 -35.39 -7.37 18.98
N VAL A 932 -35.56 -6.05 18.75
CA VAL A 932 -36.76 -5.32 19.21
C VAL A 932 -38.02 -5.82 18.49
N ALA A 933 -37.96 -6.05 17.17
CA ALA A 933 -39.11 -6.48 16.38
C ALA A 933 -39.60 -7.91 16.74
N HIS A 934 -38.70 -8.77 17.23
CA HIS A 934 -39.01 -10.18 17.54
C HIS A 934 -38.95 -10.50 19.05
N GLY A 935 -38.78 -9.49 19.91
CA GLY A 935 -38.72 -9.66 21.36
C GLY A 935 -37.55 -10.54 21.84
N GLN A 936 -36.42 -10.50 21.12
CA GLN A 936 -35.24 -11.32 21.43
C GLN A 936 -34.38 -10.65 22.51
N ARG A 937 -33.55 -11.47 23.18
CA ARG A 937 -32.59 -10.95 24.17
C ARG A 937 -31.53 -10.12 23.46
N HIS A 938 -31.13 -9.02 24.12
CA HIS A 938 -30.07 -8.13 23.68
C HIS A 938 -28.75 -8.91 23.56
N MET A 939 -28.23 -9.04 22.34
CA MET A 939 -26.96 -9.69 22.08
C MET A 939 -25.80 -8.73 22.42
N PRO A 940 -24.86 -9.10 23.29
CA PRO A 940 -23.72 -8.24 23.54
C PRO A 940 -22.78 -8.18 22.32
N ILE A 941 -22.43 -6.97 21.86
CA ILE A 941 -21.59 -6.74 20.68
C ILE A 941 -20.36 -5.90 21.07
N ILE A 942 -19.16 -6.41 20.81
CA ILE A 942 -17.90 -5.66 20.99
C ILE A 942 -17.36 -5.25 19.62
N ALA A 943 -17.21 -3.94 19.44
CA ALA A 943 -16.58 -3.35 18.26
C ALA A 943 -15.08 -3.65 18.24
N LEU A 944 -14.57 -4.14 17.11
CA LEU A 944 -13.14 -4.21 16.82
C LEU A 944 -12.79 -3.07 15.87
N SER A 945 -11.85 -2.19 16.23
CA SER A 945 -11.45 -1.06 15.39
C SER A 945 -9.94 -0.91 15.26
N ALA A 946 -9.45 -0.55 14.08
CA ALA A 946 -8.04 -0.22 13.83
C ALA A 946 -7.63 1.20 14.28
N SER A 947 -8.59 1.99 14.78
CA SER A 947 -8.45 3.40 15.17
C SER A 947 -8.85 3.61 16.63
N VAL A 948 -8.10 4.47 17.33
CA VAL A 948 -8.32 4.83 18.76
C VAL A 948 -9.08 6.16 18.86
N LEU A 949 -9.76 6.60 17.79
CA LEU A 949 -10.47 7.88 17.79
C LEU A 949 -11.74 7.76 18.66
N ALA A 950 -11.95 8.74 19.55
CA ALA A 950 -13.16 8.83 20.38
C ALA A 950 -14.46 8.81 19.55
N GLN A 951 -14.40 9.29 18.31
CA GLN A 951 -15.53 9.27 17.38
C GLN A 951 -15.96 7.85 16.99
N ASP A 952 -15.02 6.92 16.82
CA ASP A 952 -15.35 5.53 16.46
C ASP A 952 -16.07 4.86 17.63
N ARG A 953 -15.62 5.14 18.86
CA ARG A 953 -16.30 4.69 20.09
C ARG A 953 -17.71 5.27 20.20
N GLN A 954 -17.87 6.58 20.00
CA GLN A 954 -19.18 7.23 20.00
C GLN A 954 -20.12 6.67 18.92
N ASN A 955 -19.59 6.38 17.73
CA ASN A 955 -20.36 5.79 16.63
C ASN A 955 -20.79 4.34 16.95
N SER A 956 -19.91 3.55 17.56
CA SER A 956 -20.21 2.20 18.05
C SER A 956 -21.28 2.21 19.13
N ASP A 957 -21.16 3.10 20.12
CA ASP A 957 -22.16 3.27 21.19
C ASP A 957 -23.51 3.70 20.61
N ALA A 958 -23.52 4.65 19.66
CA ALA A 958 -24.73 5.11 18.98
C ALA A 958 -25.36 4.05 18.06
N ALA A 959 -24.58 3.08 17.58
CA ALA A 959 -25.08 1.92 16.84
C ALA A 959 -25.62 0.81 17.75
N GLY A 960 -25.50 0.95 19.07
CA GLY A 960 -25.97 0.01 20.07
C GLY A 960 -24.99 -1.12 20.38
N MET A 961 -23.69 -0.93 20.14
CA MET A 961 -22.65 -1.86 20.59
C MET A 961 -22.32 -1.63 22.07
N ASP A 962 -21.89 -2.68 22.76
CA ASP A 962 -21.78 -2.73 24.23
C ASP A 962 -20.33 -2.59 24.74
N GLY A 963 -19.36 -2.87 23.87
CA GLY A 963 -17.95 -2.73 24.18
C GLY A 963 -17.10 -2.37 22.98
N PHE A 964 -15.85 -2.05 23.25
CA PHE A 964 -14.91 -1.56 22.23
C PHE A 964 -13.51 -2.09 22.49
N ALA A 965 -12.90 -2.70 21.46
CA ALA A 965 -11.54 -3.21 21.49
C ALA A 965 -10.75 -2.71 20.26
N THR A 966 -9.49 -2.38 20.48
CA THR A 966 -8.62 -1.87 19.42
C THR A 966 -7.80 -2.98 18.79
N LYS A 967 -7.53 -2.85 17.49
CA LYS A 967 -6.60 -3.70 16.71
C LYS A 967 -5.23 -3.00 16.65
N PRO A 968 -4.10 -3.70 16.89
CA PRO A 968 -3.97 -5.14 17.13
C PRO A 968 -4.54 -5.57 18.49
N LEU A 969 -5.21 -6.72 18.51
CA LEU A 969 -5.97 -7.19 19.67
C LEU A 969 -5.02 -7.49 20.84
N GLU A 970 -5.12 -6.70 21.89
CA GLU A 970 -4.47 -7.00 23.16
C GLU A 970 -5.34 -7.98 23.95
N LEU A 971 -5.02 -9.28 23.88
CA LEU A 971 -5.82 -10.37 24.46
C LEU A 971 -6.27 -10.13 25.92
N PRO A 972 -5.41 -9.65 26.85
CA PRO A 972 -5.84 -9.40 28.22
C PRO A 972 -6.91 -8.30 28.32
N LYS A 973 -6.80 -7.24 27.50
CA LYS A 973 -7.78 -6.15 27.45
C LYS A 973 -9.09 -6.60 26.81
N LEU A 974 -9.01 -7.40 25.74
CA LEU A 974 -10.19 -7.96 25.09
C LEU A 974 -10.96 -8.88 26.05
N MET A 975 -10.28 -9.78 26.77
CA MET A 975 -10.93 -10.66 27.75
C MET A 975 -11.57 -9.88 28.91
N ALA A 976 -10.91 -8.82 29.39
CA ALA A 976 -11.49 -7.94 30.40
C ALA A 976 -12.74 -7.22 29.89
N GLU A 977 -12.72 -6.76 28.64
CA GLU A 977 -13.87 -6.10 28.01
C GLU A 977 -15.02 -7.07 27.75
N MET A 978 -14.72 -8.31 27.32
CA MET A 978 -15.69 -9.40 27.21
C MET A 978 -16.37 -9.67 28.56
N ALA A 979 -15.58 -9.77 29.63
CA ALA A 979 -16.13 -9.98 30.97
C ALA A 979 -16.97 -8.80 31.46
N ARG A 980 -16.56 -7.56 31.16
CA ARG A 980 -17.32 -6.36 31.50
C ARG A 980 -18.68 -6.34 30.79
N VAL A 981 -18.71 -6.65 29.51
CA VAL A 981 -19.91 -6.60 28.66
C VAL A 981 -20.89 -7.73 28.99
N LEU A 982 -20.40 -8.88 29.41
CA LEU A 982 -21.22 -10.06 29.76
C LEU A 982 -21.72 -10.06 31.22
N SER A 983 -21.26 -9.13 32.05
CA SER A 983 -21.74 -8.98 33.43
C SER A 983 -22.95 -8.04 33.46
N ASP A 984 -24.14 -8.53 33.83
CA ASP A 984 -25.38 -7.72 33.93
C ASP A 984 -25.20 -6.49 34.85
N PRO A 985 -25.70 -5.28 34.48
CA PRO A 985 -25.74 -4.14 35.39
C PRO A 985 -26.95 -4.25 36.35
N PRO A 986 -26.79 -4.04 37.67
CA PRO A 986 -27.93 -3.91 38.57
C PRO A 986 -28.61 -2.52 38.41
N PRO A 987 -29.93 -2.40 38.67
CA PRO A 987 -30.69 -1.16 38.52
C PRO A 987 -30.39 -0.14 39.64
N ALA A 988 -30.55 1.15 39.33
CA ALA A 988 -30.25 2.28 40.20
C ALA A 988 -31.27 2.49 41.35
N THR A 989 -30.80 2.64 42.61
CA THR A 989 -31.41 3.46 43.69
C THR A 989 -30.47 3.58 44.93
N PRO A 990 -30.71 4.51 45.89
CA PRO A 990 -29.94 5.74 46.10
C PRO A 990 -29.01 5.73 47.33
N ALA A 991 -28.28 6.84 47.47
CA ALA A 991 -27.38 7.14 48.59
C ALA A 991 -28.02 7.00 49.98
N GLY A 992 -27.28 6.35 50.89
CA GLY A 992 -27.37 6.56 52.34
C GLY A 992 -27.99 5.41 53.15
N ALA A 993 -27.19 4.39 53.49
CA ALA A 993 -27.03 3.91 54.86
C ALA A 993 -25.88 2.89 54.94
N PRO A 994 -24.97 3.02 55.93
CA PRO A 994 -23.77 2.20 56.02
C PRO A 994 -24.08 0.91 56.79
N LEU A 995 -24.05 -0.24 56.13
CA LEU A 995 -24.27 -1.52 56.80
C LEU A 995 -23.25 -2.58 56.41
N GLN A 996 -22.34 -2.76 57.36
CA GLN A 996 -21.72 -4.00 57.81
C GLN A 996 -20.71 -4.67 56.87
N ALA A 997 -19.45 -4.36 57.17
CA ALA A 997 -18.37 -5.33 57.15
C ALA A 997 -18.79 -6.61 57.87
N ALA A 998 -19.19 -7.60 57.09
CA ALA A 998 -19.07 -9.00 57.42
C ALA A 998 -18.41 -9.67 56.22
N ALA A 999 -17.08 -9.61 56.23
CA ALA A 999 -16.28 -10.60 55.53
C ALA A 999 -16.81 -12.00 55.89
N PRO A 1000 -16.84 -12.91 54.92
CA PRO A 1000 -16.02 -14.09 55.05
C PRO A 1000 -14.77 -13.78 54.26
N ALA A 1001 -13.66 -13.66 54.98
CA ALA A 1001 -12.34 -13.78 54.40
C ALA A 1001 -12.34 -15.13 53.65
N ALA A 1002 -12.49 -15.08 52.33
CA ALA A 1002 -11.88 -16.09 51.49
C ALA A 1002 -10.41 -15.73 51.44
N THR A 1003 -9.73 -16.02 52.55
CA THR A 1003 -8.32 -16.40 52.59
C THR A 1003 -7.96 -17.07 51.28
N SER A 1004 -6.94 -16.53 50.61
CA SER A 1004 -6.15 -17.25 49.61
C SER A 1004 -6.07 -18.71 50.03
N THR A 1005 -6.65 -19.61 49.24
CA THR A 1005 -6.57 -21.07 49.47
C THR A 1005 -5.20 -21.62 49.08
N TYR A 1006 -4.17 -20.78 49.12
CA TYR A 1006 -2.78 -21.19 49.04
C TYR A 1006 -2.11 -20.77 50.36
N PRO A 1007 -1.31 -21.66 50.98
CA PRO A 1007 -0.59 -21.31 52.20
C PRO A 1007 0.44 -20.22 51.86
N LEU A 1008 0.05 -18.96 52.08
CA LEU A 1008 0.90 -17.79 51.85
C LEU A 1008 1.89 -17.68 53.02
N ASP A 1009 3.05 -18.29 52.85
CA ASP A 1009 4.24 -17.86 53.59
C ASP A 1009 5.05 -16.91 52.70
N ASP A 1010 4.66 -15.63 52.68
CA ASP A 1010 5.32 -14.56 51.90
C ASP A 1010 6.79 -14.36 52.34
N SER A 1011 7.21 -15.00 53.44
CA SER A 1011 8.60 -15.03 53.89
C SER A 1011 9.50 -15.93 53.03
N VAL A 1012 8.93 -16.78 52.17
CA VAL A 1012 9.67 -17.74 51.31
C VAL A 1012 9.55 -17.40 49.83
N ALA A 1013 8.39 -16.92 49.38
CA ALA A 1013 8.12 -16.60 47.97
C ALA A 1013 7.16 -15.41 47.82
N ASP A 1014 7.46 -14.52 46.89
CA ASP A 1014 6.57 -13.44 46.44
C ASP A 1014 5.66 -14.00 45.34
N TRP A 1015 4.47 -14.44 45.76
CA TRP A 1015 3.48 -15.04 44.88
C TRP A 1015 2.96 -14.07 43.82
N ASP A 1016 2.80 -12.79 44.16
CA ASP A 1016 2.29 -11.79 43.22
C ASP A 1016 3.29 -11.55 42.08
N ALA A 1017 4.58 -11.43 42.41
CA ALA A 1017 5.63 -11.31 41.39
C ALA A 1017 5.76 -12.58 40.55
N GLY A 1018 5.67 -13.76 41.16
CA GLY A 1018 5.73 -15.05 40.47
C GLY A 1018 4.53 -15.28 39.53
N LEU A 1019 3.32 -14.97 39.98
CA LEU A 1019 2.09 -15.14 39.21
C LEU A 1019 1.98 -14.13 38.06
N ALA A 1020 2.44 -12.89 38.26
CA ALA A 1020 2.51 -11.90 37.19
C ALA A 1020 3.43 -12.35 36.04
N LEU A 1021 4.50 -13.10 36.35
CA LEU A 1021 5.45 -13.63 35.37
C LEU A 1021 4.98 -14.92 34.69
N TRP A 1022 4.29 -15.80 35.42
CA TRP A 1022 3.95 -17.16 34.95
C TRP A 1022 2.47 -17.39 34.67
N GLY A 1023 1.64 -16.36 34.83
CA GLY A 1023 0.25 -16.33 34.35
C GLY A 1023 -0.74 -17.23 35.08
N GLY A 1024 -0.32 -17.93 36.16
CA GLY A 1024 -1.20 -18.77 36.97
C GLY A 1024 -0.46 -19.65 37.98
N VAL A 1025 -1.20 -20.20 38.96
CA VAL A 1025 -0.65 -20.97 40.09
C VAL A 1025 -0.09 -22.32 39.65
N GLU A 1026 -0.78 -23.05 38.77
CA GLU A 1026 -0.33 -24.36 38.28
C GLU A 1026 0.98 -24.29 37.45
N PRO A 1027 1.12 -23.37 36.47
CA PRO A 1027 2.39 -23.15 35.77
C PRO A 1027 3.55 -22.78 36.70
N LEU A 1028 3.30 -21.88 37.67
CA LEU A 1028 4.29 -21.47 38.66
C LEU A 1028 4.71 -22.65 39.55
N ARG A 1029 3.76 -23.47 39.99
CA ARG A 1029 4.01 -24.69 40.77
C ARG A 1029 4.86 -25.70 39.99
N ALA A 1030 4.52 -25.95 38.72
CA ALA A 1030 5.31 -26.81 37.85
C ALA A 1030 6.73 -26.26 37.65
N ALA A 1031 6.88 -24.94 37.52
CA ALA A 1031 8.18 -24.28 37.41
C ALA A 1031 9.01 -24.40 38.70
N TRP A 1032 8.39 -24.26 39.88
CA TRP A 1032 9.04 -24.49 41.18
C TRP A 1032 9.47 -25.96 41.35
N ALA A 1033 8.60 -26.91 40.99
CA ALA A 1033 8.92 -28.34 41.05
C ALA A 1033 10.14 -28.69 40.17
N ARG A 1034 10.17 -28.16 38.94
CA ARG A 1034 11.31 -28.34 38.03
C ARG A 1034 12.57 -27.68 38.57
N PHE A 1035 12.48 -26.45 39.07
CA PHE A 1035 13.62 -25.73 39.65
C PHE A 1035 14.24 -26.49 40.82
N LEU A 1036 13.42 -27.01 41.74
CA LEU A 1036 13.86 -27.84 42.86
C LEU A 1036 14.51 -29.14 42.38
N GLY A 1037 13.91 -29.81 41.39
CA GLY A 1037 14.48 -31.01 40.77
C GLY A 1037 15.86 -30.75 40.14
N GLU A 1038 16.04 -29.62 39.47
CA GLU A 1038 17.33 -29.21 38.89
C GLU A 1038 18.40 -28.84 39.92
N GLN A 1039 17.99 -28.44 41.14
CA GLN A 1039 18.92 -28.11 42.22
C GLN A 1039 19.30 -29.32 43.08
N GLN A 1040 18.60 -30.45 42.95
CA GLN A 1040 18.99 -31.70 43.62
C GLN A 1040 20.38 -32.14 43.16
N GLY A 1041 21.32 -32.26 44.11
CA GLY A 1041 22.74 -32.57 43.88
C GLY A 1041 23.68 -31.36 43.73
N ARG A 1042 23.18 -30.20 43.27
CA ARG A 1042 24.01 -29.00 43.07
C ARG A 1042 24.44 -28.33 44.37
N THR A 1043 23.66 -28.44 45.44
CA THR A 1043 24.05 -27.94 46.77
C THR A 1043 25.22 -28.74 47.36
N GLN A 1044 25.29 -30.03 47.09
CA GLN A 1044 26.39 -30.90 47.51
C GLN A 1044 27.65 -30.65 46.69
N GLU A 1045 27.49 -30.43 45.38
CA GLU A 1045 28.56 -29.99 44.49
C GLU A 1045 29.11 -28.62 44.90
N LEU A 1046 28.25 -27.66 45.23
CA LEU A 1046 28.67 -26.33 45.71
C LEU A 1046 29.46 -26.43 47.01
N ARG A 1047 29.05 -27.30 47.95
CA ARG A 1047 29.78 -27.55 49.19
C ARG A 1047 31.18 -28.14 48.95
N GLN A 1048 31.31 -29.09 48.02
CA GLN A 1048 32.61 -29.65 47.64
C GLN A 1048 33.52 -28.59 47.00
N ARG A 1049 32.97 -27.76 46.12
CA ARG A 1049 33.73 -26.69 45.44
C ARG A 1049 34.20 -25.58 46.40
N VAL A 1050 33.37 -25.21 47.38
CA VAL A 1050 33.77 -24.29 48.47
C VAL A 1050 34.92 -24.88 49.31
N GLN A 1051 34.90 -26.19 49.57
CA GLN A 1051 36.02 -26.85 50.28
C GLN A 1051 37.31 -26.87 49.46
N GLN A 1052 37.19 -27.02 48.14
CA GLN A 1052 38.30 -27.06 47.18
C GLN A 1052 38.84 -25.66 46.80
N GLY A 1053 38.11 -24.58 47.10
CA GLY A 1053 38.52 -23.20 46.81
C GLY A 1053 38.36 -22.79 45.35
N ASP A 1054 37.47 -23.43 44.59
CA ASP A 1054 37.24 -23.14 43.17
C ASP A 1054 36.26 -21.96 42.99
N TRP A 1055 36.76 -20.75 43.20
CA TRP A 1055 35.97 -19.51 43.24
C TRP A 1055 35.20 -19.20 41.96
N GLU A 1056 35.77 -19.51 40.79
CA GLU A 1056 35.14 -19.25 39.51
C GLU A 1056 33.96 -20.20 39.27
N ALA A 1057 34.14 -21.48 39.62
CA ALA A 1057 33.10 -22.48 39.53
C ALA A 1057 31.97 -22.24 40.55
N ILE A 1058 32.30 -21.77 41.76
CA ILE A 1058 31.30 -21.37 42.78
C ILE A 1058 30.47 -20.19 42.26
N ARG A 1059 31.13 -19.13 41.79
CA ARG A 1059 30.45 -17.93 41.28
C ARG A 1059 29.51 -18.25 40.12
N THR A 1060 29.95 -19.11 39.20
CA THR A 1060 29.15 -19.50 38.04
C THR A 1060 27.90 -20.29 38.45
N THR A 1061 28.03 -21.22 39.39
CA THR A 1061 26.90 -22.00 39.90
C THR A 1061 25.92 -21.12 40.67
N VAL A 1062 26.40 -20.27 41.58
CA VAL A 1062 25.57 -19.35 42.38
C VAL A 1062 24.86 -18.33 41.48
N HIS A 1063 25.56 -17.74 40.50
CA HIS A 1063 24.97 -16.79 39.56
C HIS A 1063 23.80 -17.39 38.77
N ARG A 1064 23.95 -18.65 38.32
CA ARG A 1064 22.91 -19.36 37.59
C ARG A 1064 21.70 -19.65 38.49
N MET A 1065 21.93 -20.08 39.72
CA MET A 1065 20.85 -20.31 40.70
C MET A 1065 20.11 -19.02 41.03
N ARG A 1066 20.83 -17.89 41.18
CA ARG A 1066 20.24 -16.58 41.48
C ARG A 1066 19.32 -16.11 40.37
N GLY A 1067 19.75 -16.24 39.12
CA GLY A 1067 18.95 -15.85 37.95
C GLY A 1067 17.65 -16.66 37.85
N ALA A 1068 17.71 -17.96 38.12
CA ALA A 1068 16.53 -18.81 38.14
C ALA A 1068 15.58 -18.48 39.32
N ALA A 1069 16.10 -18.26 40.53
CA ALA A 1069 15.29 -17.92 41.70
C ALA A 1069 14.53 -16.59 41.54
N GLY A 1070 15.17 -15.58 40.94
CA GLY A 1070 14.54 -14.28 40.68
C GLY A 1070 13.38 -14.36 39.69
N ASN A 1071 13.49 -15.19 38.66
CA ASN A 1071 12.42 -15.39 37.66
C ASN A 1071 11.23 -16.20 38.20
N LEU A 1072 11.35 -16.79 39.38
CA LEU A 1072 10.33 -17.65 40.00
C LEU A 1072 9.65 -16.99 41.20
N GLY A 1073 9.92 -15.70 41.47
CA GLY A 1073 9.38 -14.99 42.63
C GLY A 1073 9.99 -15.41 43.97
N LEU A 1074 11.10 -16.16 43.99
CA LEU A 1074 11.73 -16.66 45.23
C LEU A 1074 12.72 -15.63 45.80
N GLN A 1075 12.26 -14.43 46.13
CA GLN A 1075 13.09 -13.28 46.53
C GLN A 1075 14.07 -13.56 47.69
N PRO A 1076 13.68 -14.22 48.80
CA PRO A 1076 14.60 -14.51 49.90
C PRO A 1076 15.76 -15.41 49.47
N LEU A 1077 15.47 -16.42 48.65
CA LEU A 1077 16.48 -17.31 48.07
C LEU A 1077 17.39 -16.56 47.08
N GLN A 1078 16.83 -15.67 46.27
CA GLN A 1078 17.58 -14.82 45.35
C GLN A 1078 18.55 -13.89 46.10
N ALA A 1079 18.10 -13.26 47.20
CA ALA A 1079 18.92 -12.38 48.02
C ALA A 1079 20.09 -13.13 48.68
N LEU A 1080 19.84 -14.32 49.23
CA LEU A 1080 20.90 -15.18 49.79
C LEU A 1080 21.94 -15.57 48.73
N LEU A 1081 21.49 -15.94 47.54
CA LEU A 1081 22.37 -16.28 46.42
C LEU A 1081 23.15 -15.06 45.90
N ALA A 1082 22.57 -13.86 45.96
CA ALA A 1082 23.29 -12.62 45.63
C ALA A 1082 24.43 -12.35 46.62
N GLN A 1083 24.20 -12.58 47.91
CA GLN A 1083 25.24 -12.44 48.94
C GLN A 1083 26.34 -13.48 48.78
N MET A 1084 25.98 -14.75 48.57
CA MET A 1084 26.95 -15.82 48.28
C MET A 1084 27.80 -15.53 47.04
N GLU A 1085 27.22 -14.92 46.00
CA GLU A 1085 27.96 -14.53 44.80
C GLU A 1085 28.95 -13.39 45.10
N HIS A 1086 28.55 -12.42 45.92
CA HIS A 1086 29.41 -11.32 46.36
C HIS A 1086 30.60 -11.83 47.18
N ASP A 1087 30.35 -12.73 48.14
CA ASP A 1087 31.38 -13.29 49.00
C ASP A 1087 32.33 -14.21 48.21
N ALA A 1088 31.80 -14.90 47.18
CA ALA A 1088 32.62 -15.70 46.25
C ALA A 1088 33.52 -14.82 45.38
N GLN A 1089 33.07 -13.62 44.99
CA GLN A 1089 33.90 -12.64 44.26
C GLN A 1089 35.06 -12.13 45.11
N HIS A 1090 34.86 -11.97 46.43
CA HIS A 1090 35.89 -11.53 47.36
C HIS A 1090 36.73 -12.67 47.93
N GLN A 1091 36.48 -13.92 47.49
CA GLN A 1091 37.18 -15.13 47.91
C GLN A 1091 37.13 -15.36 49.44
N ASP A 1092 36.08 -14.87 50.10
CA ASP A 1092 35.91 -14.97 51.55
C ASP A 1092 35.26 -16.31 51.93
N ARG A 1093 36.11 -17.31 52.14
CA ARG A 1093 35.67 -18.66 52.54
C ARG A 1093 34.92 -18.65 53.87
N ALA A 1094 35.36 -17.83 54.83
CA ALA A 1094 34.81 -17.82 56.18
C ALA A 1094 33.39 -17.24 56.21
N ALA A 1095 33.06 -16.34 55.28
CA ALA A 1095 31.71 -15.81 55.08
C ALA A 1095 30.79 -16.80 54.33
N LEU A 1096 31.32 -17.56 53.37
CA LEU A 1096 30.54 -18.45 52.49
C LEU A 1096 30.18 -19.80 53.12
N GLU A 1097 31.08 -20.37 53.94
CA GLU A 1097 30.88 -21.67 54.60
C GLU A 1097 29.62 -21.72 55.51
N PRO A 1098 29.29 -20.68 56.32
CA PRO A 1098 28.06 -20.65 57.10
C PRO A 1098 26.77 -20.37 56.28
N GLN A 1099 26.88 -19.93 55.03
CA GLN A 1099 25.72 -19.68 54.15
C GLN A 1099 25.25 -20.94 53.40
N LEU A 1100 26.12 -21.95 53.22
CA LEU A 1100 25.77 -23.22 52.57
C LEU A 1100 24.63 -24.00 53.26
N PRO A 1101 24.58 -24.10 54.61
CA PRO A 1101 23.43 -24.68 55.31
C PRO A 1101 22.15 -23.84 55.11
N GLN A 1102 22.26 -22.51 55.10
CA GLN A 1102 21.12 -21.60 54.91
C GLN A 1102 20.49 -21.77 53.53
N LEU A 1103 21.31 -21.97 52.49
CA LEU A 1103 20.84 -22.26 51.13
C LEU A 1103 20.05 -23.58 51.07
N ALA A 1104 20.52 -24.61 51.76
CA ALA A 1104 19.81 -25.89 51.84
C ALA A 1104 18.47 -25.75 52.57
N THR A 1105 18.42 -24.96 53.65
CA THR A 1105 17.18 -24.66 54.37
C THR A 1105 16.18 -23.88 53.51
N ALA A 1106 16.64 -22.85 52.79
CA ALA A 1106 15.78 -22.05 51.92
C ALA A 1106 15.17 -22.89 50.78
N LEU A 1107 15.94 -23.80 50.16
CA LEU A 1107 15.42 -24.72 49.15
C LEU A 1107 14.39 -25.71 49.73
N ALA A 1108 14.62 -26.21 50.95
CA ALA A 1108 13.67 -27.09 51.63
C ALA A 1108 12.36 -26.36 52.00
N GLN A 1109 12.42 -25.06 52.31
CA GLN A 1109 11.23 -24.23 52.55
C GLN A 1109 10.39 -24.07 51.28
N VAL A 1110 11.03 -23.84 50.12
CA VAL A 1110 10.33 -23.78 48.82
C VAL A 1110 9.70 -25.13 48.48
N GLU A 1111 10.37 -26.25 48.78
CA GLU A 1111 9.83 -27.59 48.58
C GLU A 1111 8.64 -27.90 49.51
N ALA A 1112 8.69 -27.45 50.76
CA ALA A 1112 7.58 -27.57 51.69
C ALA A 1112 6.36 -26.75 51.24
N LEU A 1113 6.60 -25.52 50.77
CA LEU A 1113 5.57 -24.64 50.21
C LEU A 1113 4.89 -25.27 48.98
N LEU A 1114 5.70 -25.88 48.10
CA LEU A 1114 5.20 -26.62 46.94
C LEU A 1114 4.25 -27.75 47.34
N ARG A 1115 4.64 -28.60 48.31
CA ARG A 1115 3.82 -29.73 48.77
C ARG A 1115 2.55 -29.29 49.49
N ALA A 1116 2.61 -28.19 50.23
CA ALA A 1116 1.45 -27.64 50.94
C ALA A 1116 0.39 -27.04 49.99
N SER A 1117 0.77 -26.74 48.75
CA SER A 1117 -0.09 -26.10 47.73
C SER A 1117 -0.75 -27.07 46.72
N ALA A 1118 -0.65 -28.39 46.91
CA ALA A 1118 -1.24 -29.39 46.00
C ALA A 1118 -2.72 -29.69 46.32
N PRO A 1119 -3.64 -29.73 45.33
CA PRO A 1119 -5.07 -29.96 45.58
C PRO A 1119 -5.39 -31.42 45.98
N ALA A 1120 -6.37 -31.59 46.90
CA ALA A 1120 -6.85 -32.90 47.36
C ALA A 1120 -7.59 -33.68 46.25
N ALA A 1121 -7.16 -34.91 46.00
CA ALA A 1121 -7.74 -35.77 44.96
C ALA A 1121 -9.14 -36.28 45.34
N THR A 1122 -10.13 -36.02 44.47
CA THR A 1122 -11.48 -36.65 44.52
C THR A 1122 -11.50 -37.89 43.62
N PRO A 1123 -12.22 -38.98 43.98
CA PRO A 1123 -11.99 -40.31 43.42
C PRO A 1123 -12.97 -40.67 42.29
N THR A 1124 -12.47 -41.21 41.17
CA THR A 1124 -13.30 -41.89 40.17
C THR A 1124 -12.65 -43.16 39.62
N ALA A 1125 -13.29 -44.27 40.01
CA ALA A 1125 -13.42 -45.60 39.41
C ALA A 1125 -12.18 -46.49 39.11
N PRO A 1126 -12.23 -47.80 39.45
CA PRO A 1126 -11.12 -48.71 39.23
C PRO A 1126 -10.97 -49.07 37.74
N PRO A 1127 -9.74 -49.36 37.26
CA PRO A 1127 -9.52 -49.76 35.88
C PRO A 1127 -10.19 -51.11 35.60
N ARG A 1128 -10.98 -51.17 34.52
CA ARG A 1128 -11.46 -52.44 33.94
C ARG A 1128 -10.25 -53.25 33.49
N THR A 1129 -10.06 -54.42 34.08
CA THR A 1129 -9.11 -55.43 33.62
C THR A 1129 -9.49 -55.93 32.22
N ALA A 1130 -8.46 -56.13 31.40
CA ALA A 1130 -8.47 -56.57 30.00
C ALA A 1130 -9.60 -57.55 29.64
N ALA A 1131 -10.51 -57.11 28.76
CA ALA A 1131 -11.40 -58.01 28.03
C ALA A 1131 -10.81 -58.22 26.63
N THR A 1132 -10.51 -59.47 26.28
CA THR A 1132 -10.11 -59.90 24.94
C THR A 1132 -11.16 -59.48 23.90
N LEU A 1133 -10.71 -58.82 22.84
CA LEU A 1133 -11.56 -58.35 21.74
C LEU A 1133 -12.23 -59.53 21.04
N SER A 1134 -13.50 -59.40 20.66
CA SER A 1134 -14.16 -60.41 19.82
C SER A 1134 -13.56 -60.41 18.40
N PRO A 1135 -13.61 -61.53 17.65
CA PRO A 1135 -13.01 -61.61 16.30
C PRO A 1135 -13.53 -60.54 15.33
N ALA A 1136 -14.81 -60.14 15.47
CA ALA A 1136 -15.39 -59.06 14.69
C ALA A 1136 -14.83 -57.68 15.08
N GLN A 1137 -14.64 -57.41 16.37
CA GLN A 1137 -14.08 -56.15 16.85
C GLN A 1137 -12.58 -56.03 16.54
N GLN A 1138 -11.86 -57.15 16.55
CA GLN A 1138 -10.45 -57.22 16.19
C GLN A 1138 -10.22 -56.95 14.70
N SER A 1139 -11.07 -57.50 13.82
CA SER A 1139 -11.06 -57.18 12.38
C SER A 1139 -11.38 -55.70 12.13
N GLN A 1140 -12.33 -55.14 12.87
CA GLN A 1140 -12.70 -53.72 12.77
C GLN A 1140 -11.59 -52.77 13.28
N ALA A 1141 -10.89 -53.15 14.34
CA ALA A 1141 -9.73 -52.42 14.87
C ALA A 1141 -8.55 -52.46 13.90
N LEU A 1142 -8.28 -53.60 13.26
CA LEU A 1142 -7.23 -53.73 12.24
C LEU A 1142 -7.52 -52.89 11.00
N ALA A 1143 -8.77 -52.87 10.53
CA ALA A 1143 -9.16 -52.02 9.41
C ALA A 1143 -9.02 -50.52 9.74
N ALA A 1144 -9.38 -50.11 10.96
CA ALA A 1144 -9.23 -48.74 11.42
C ALA A 1144 -7.76 -48.33 11.57
N LEU A 1145 -6.91 -49.22 12.10
CA LEU A 1145 -5.46 -48.99 12.19
C LEU A 1145 -4.80 -48.90 10.81
N HIS A 1146 -5.22 -49.72 9.84
CA HIS A 1146 -4.67 -49.67 8.48
C HIS A 1146 -5.04 -48.36 7.78
N ALA A 1147 -6.31 -47.93 7.88
CA ALA A 1147 -6.77 -46.66 7.34
C ALA A 1147 -6.07 -45.46 8.00
N LEU A 1148 -5.84 -45.52 9.32
CA LEU A 1148 -5.07 -44.51 10.04
C LEU A 1148 -3.61 -44.50 9.58
N GLY A 1149 -2.99 -45.67 9.37
CA GLY A 1149 -1.63 -45.78 8.86
C GLY A 1149 -1.45 -45.22 7.44
N GLU A 1150 -2.40 -45.44 6.54
CA GLU A 1150 -2.35 -44.85 5.19
C GLU A 1150 -2.45 -43.31 5.23
N ALA A 1151 -3.34 -42.78 6.07
CA ALA A 1151 -3.46 -41.33 6.25
C ALA A 1151 -2.17 -40.73 6.83
N LEU A 1152 -1.57 -41.38 7.84
CA LEU A 1152 -0.33 -40.93 8.45
C LEU A 1152 0.87 -40.97 7.49
N GLN A 1153 0.90 -41.91 6.53
CA GLN A 1153 1.91 -41.91 5.46
C GLN A 1153 1.76 -40.74 4.49
N GLN A 1154 0.56 -40.19 4.36
CA GLN A 1154 0.28 -38.99 3.58
C GLN A 1154 0.45 -37.70 4.41
N GLY A 1155 0.81 -37.83 5.70
CA GLY A 1155 0.97 -36.71 6.63
C GLY A 1155 -0.34 -36.17 7.18
N GLU A 1156 -1.43 -36.95 7.10
CA GLU A 1156 -2.77 -36.56 7.56
C GLU A 1156 -3.22 -37.43 8.75
N ILE A 1157 -4.02 -36.85 9.65
CA ILE A 1157 -4.63 -37.59 10.77
C ILE A 1157 -6.09 -37.86 10.40
N ALA A 1158 -6.42 -39.10 10.05
CA ALA A 1158 -7.79 -39.49 9.76
C ALA A 1158 -8.63 -39.59 11.04
N SER A 1159 -9.29 -38.49 11.44
CA SER A 1159 -10.11 -38.40 12.66
C SER A 1159 -11.13 -39.54 12.84
N PRO A 1160 -11.85 -40.02 11.80
CA PRO A 1160 -12.80 -41.13 11.96
C PRO A 1160 -12.12 -42.46 12.29
N ALA A 1161 -10.95 -42.72 11.70
CA ALA A 1161 -10.18 -43.95 11.94
C ALA A 1161 -9.53 -43.92 13.33
N LEU A 1162 -8.98 -42.76 13.74
CA LEU A 1162 -8.43 -42.56 15.07
C LEU A 1162 -9.50 -42.74 16.17
N GLN A 1163 -10.70 -42.19 15.95
CA GLN A 1163 -11.80 -42.32 16.90
C GLN A 1163 -12.29 -43.77 17.01
N ALA A 1164 -12.33 -44.52 15.91
CA ALA A 1164 -12.63 -45.95 15.93
C ALA A 1164 -11.58 -46.77 16.69
N VAL A 1165 -10.29 -46.44 16.53
CA VAL A 1165 -9.17 -47.06 17.28
C VAL A 1165 -9.28 -46.76 18.78
N GLN A 1166 -9.60 -45.52 19.16
CA GLN A 1166 -9.81 -45.10 20.55
C GLN A 1166 -11.02 -45.75 21.23
N GLN A 1167 -12.06 -46.08 20.45
CA GLN A 1167 -13.25 -46.76 20.99
C GLN A 1167 -13.05 -48.27 21.14
N LEU A 1168 -12.23 -48.88 20.30
CA LEU A 1168 -12.04 -50.33 20.25
C LEU A 1168 -10.85 -50.81 21.09
N LEU A 1169 -9.84 -49.98 21.36
CA LEU A 1169 -8.63 -50.37 22.12
C LEU A 1169 -8.52 -49.62 23.46
N PRO A 1170 -7.96 -50.27 24.50
CA PRO A 1170 -7.87 -49.67 25.83
C PRO A 1170 -6.83 -48.54 25.89
N ALA A 1171 -7.17 -47.47 26.63
CA ALA A 1171 -6.38 -46.24 26.78
C ALA A 1171 -4.86 -46.43 26.99
N PRO A 1172 -4.36 -47.33 27.87
CA PRO A 1172 -2.91 -47.48 28.09
C PRO A 1172 -2.13 -47.92 26.85
N GLU A 1173 -2.77 -48.62 25.91
CA GLU A 1173 -2.12 -49.10 24.68
C GLU A 1173 -2.06 -48.03 23.59
N LEU A 1174 -2.89 -46.99 23.73
CA LEU A 1174 -2.99 -45.89 22.79
C LEU A 1174 -2.17 -44.68 23.21
N VAL A 1175 -1.65 -44.63 24.45
CA VAL A 1175 -0.90 -43.47 24.97
C VAL A 1175 0.25 -43.08 24.04
N ALA A 1176 1.11 -44.04 23.68
CA ALA A 1176 2.26 -43.77 22.83
C ALA A 1176 1.87 -43.32 21.41
N LEU A 1177 0.76 -43.84 20.89
CA LEU A 1177 0.23 -43.44 19.58
C LEU A 1177 -0.35 -42.02 19.64
N LEU A 1178 -1.17 -41.72 20.66
CA LEU A 1178 -1.79 -40.40 20.83
C LEU A 1178 -0.76 -39.33 21.15
N GLU A 1179 0.24 -39.63 21.97
CA GLU A 1179 1.34 -38.71 22.26
C GLU A 1179 2.18 -38.43 21.00
N ALA A 1180 2.45 -39.44 20.17
CA ALA A 1180 3.14 -39.23 18.89
C ALA A 1180 2.29 -38.41 17.89
N LEU A 1181 0.96 -38.58 17.91
CA LEU A 1181 0.05 -37.80 17.07
C LEU A 1181 -0.10 -36.35 17.55
N ASP A 1182 -0.21 -36.13 18.86
CA ASP A 1182 -0.29 -34.79 19.48
C ASP A 1182 1.00 -33.99 19.27
N LEU A 1183 2.15 -34.68 19.21
CA LEU A 1183 3.45 -34.10 18.89
C LEU A 1183 3.73 -34.02 17.37
N PHE A 1184 2.79 -34.42 16.52
CA PHE A 1184 2.92 -34.48 15.05
C PHE A 1184 4.13 -35.30 14.56
N GLU A 1185 4.56 -36.30 15.33
CA GLU A 1185 5.64 -37.23 14.99
C GLU A 1185 5.10 -38.40 14.14
N PHE A 1186 4.74 -38.12 12.87
CA PHE A 1186 4.03 -39.05 11.99
C PHE A 1186 4.75 -40.38 11.75
N GLU A 1187 6.08 -40.40 11.65
CA GLU A 1187 6.84 -41.65 11.50
C GLU A 1187 6.75 -42.54 12.74
N ARG A 1188 6.82 -41.92 13.93
CA ARG A 1188 6.70 -42.63 15.21
C ARG A 1188 5.26 -43.08 15.46
N ALA A 1189 4.27 -42.26 15.10
CA ALA A 1189 2.87 -42.66 15.11
C ALA A 1189 2.62 -43.85 14.15
N LEU A 1190 3.23 -43.84 12.96
CA LEU A 1190 3.14 -44.95 12.01
C LEU A 1190 3.76 -46.24 12.56
N GLU A 1191 4.88 -46.14 13.27
CA GLU A 1191 5.53 -47.27 13.94
C GLU A 1191 4.68 -47.82 15.08
N CYS A 1192 4.03 -46.96 15.86
CA CYS A 1192 3.05 -47.36 16.87
C CYS A 1192 1.83 -48.05 16.25
N VAL A 1193 1.28 -47.51 15.15
CA VAL A 1193 0.17 -48.14 14.41
C VAL A 1193 0.56 -49.53 13.91
N ARG A 1194 1.74 -49.67 13.27
CA ARG A 1194 2.23 -50.97 12.79
C ARG A 1194 2.41 -51.95 13.94
N THR A 1195 2.99 -51.53 15.05
CA THR A 1195 3.20 -52.38 16.23
C THR A 1195 1.88 -52.88 16.81
N LEU A 1196 0.86 -52.01 16.90
CA LEU A 1196 -0.48 -52.38 17.35
C LEU A 1196 -1.18 -53.34 16.38
N SER A 1197 -1.05 -53.10 15.07
CA SER A 1197 -1.59 -54.00 14.03
C SER A 1197 -0.97 -55.38 14.10
N THR A 1198 0.37 -55.50 14.16
CA THR A 1198 1.04 -56.80 14.21
C THR A 1198 0.66 -57.58 15.47
N ARG A 1199 0.51 -56.90 16.61
CA ARG A 1199 0.10 -57.55 17.87
C ARG A 1199 -1.34 -58.08 17.80
N LEU A 1200 -2.25 -57.33 17.17
CA LEU A 1200 -3.62 -57.77 16.95
C LEU A 1200 -3.71 -58.90 15.90
N GLU A 1201 -2.80 -58.97 14.94
CA GLU A 1201 -2.72 -60.09 13.98
C GLU A 1201 -2.21 -61.37 14.64
N THR A 1202 -1.27 -61.28 15.58
CA THR A 1202 -0.70 -62.47 16.27
C THR A 1202 -1.66 -63.17 17.25
N CYS A 1203 -2.76 -62.54 17.64
CA CYS A 1203 -3.79 -63.18 18.47
C CYS A 1203 -4.75 -64.10 17.67
N VAL A 1204 -4.54 -64.27 16.36
CA VAL A 1204 -5.38 -65.12 15.48
C VAL A 1204 -4.96 -66.60 15.53
N ASP A 1205 -3.75 -66.93 15.99
CA ASP A 1205 -3.17 -68.27 15.87
C ASP A 1205 -3.36 -69.20 17.09
N ASP A 1206 -4.04 -68.78 18.16
CA ASP A 1206 -4.36 -69.63 19.31
C ASP A 1206 -5.87 -69.87 19.45
N GLU A 1207 -6.41 -70.79 18.63
CA GLU A 1207 -7.55 -71.64 19.03
C GLU A 1207 -7.30 -73.14 18.74
N PRO A 1208 -7.76 -74.05 19.61
CA PRO A 1208 -7.32 -75.43 19.68
C PRO A 1208 -8.16 -76.37 18.81
N HIS A 1209 -7.52 -77.16 17.93
CA HIS A 1209 -8.13 -78.37 17.39
C HIS A 1209 -7.73 -79.61 18.19
N ALA A 1210 -8.69 -80.10 18.97
CA ALA A 1210 -8.73 -81.44 19.54
C ALA A 1210 -8.93 -82.51 18.45
N HIS A 1211 -8.17 -83.62 18.50
CA HIS A 1211 -8.71 -84.98 18.64
C HIS A 1211 -7.64 -86.10 18.70
N LEU A 1212 -7.73 -86.88 19.80
CA LEU A 1212 -7.70 -88.36 19.93
C LEU A 1212 -6.38 -89.18 20.12
N THR A 1213 -6.21 -89.62 21.38
CA THR A 1213 -5.94 -91.00 21.90
C THR A 1213 -4.53 -91.64 21.85
N PRO A 1214 -4.21 -92.64 22.73
CA PRO A 1214 -4.50 -92.73 24.18
C PRO A 1214 -3.39 -93.42 25.07
N GLN A 1215 -3.65 -93.41 26.39
CA GLN A 1215 -3.21 -94.32 27.49
C GLN A 1215 -2.06 -93.89 28.42
N PRO A 1216 -2.05 -94.36 29.69
CA PRO A 1216 -3.16 -94.63 30.63
C PRO A 1216 -3.16 -93.71 31.86
#